data_AF-H1KD83-F1
#
_entry.id   AF-H1KD83-F1
#
_cell.length_a   1.000
_cell.length_b   1.000
_cell.length_c   1.000
_cell.angle_alpha   90.00
_cell.angle_beta   90.00
_cell.angle_gamma   90.00
#
_symmetry.space_group_name_H-M   'P 1'
#
loop_
_entity.id
_entity.type
_entity.pdbx_description
1 polymer ?
#
loop_
_entity_poly.entity_id
_entity_poly.type
_entity_poly.pdbx_seq_one_letter_code
_entity_poly.pdbx_strand_id
1 'polypeptide(L)'
;MPILRIALRNALLAVCAASLFGFVLTLPYVDLGQWRQVETATVGIHAAAGLAALLMALLALSGERAVRDAAFSAPVLLLVGIGALSLALSPLHGDPVRTLFGLLKHGVGGLWWISTGVLAAAFAVAGRGKGRAVLACAAAGATACVFGLYALNWSAPEPRWIPYDFKEWVAVLGLVASVPLLAIRTRAAGAAAALLAAVAILAFGNRSIMLTVGLSAGAYGAWLLLRSRIPARPRTALAASLAAAAIGGTALVALLPPVLERHAVSGIHETTPSPIPSENPLDHVSIEGKPYGTLWSRGVVLDLVARNMAAHPFSLLAGRGWGSLQEVIAEDGRSVPGRRFRWGPETASLTFLDFNANADFHSHNLLVESALSLGVPGAVLTLLAFLAPVFCARRRSLPAAGILSATLLVAGSLWFLLGIMGPFLALAVASVGLGRPAAPARRIPAPVLGPAFAVPAVGILFCSALLLGFGKAQQEERWFASLSFFRAPPCTTVTGPLLPEREINTGLFRRFVEQAERAGSAEKTKEYADDRRGNAINFACIMRTLADRKPSASVLATSLELRPRIFAAAGNEPIWLQSMKPDVVYWEADLARLWTVAPGRTELAIPYVSWLIAQRDPKMPEIAARLAASMRDGDPVKAWVLSRKAEAEGDAATQQKLLREALAQGIANIVPISRASVERAIQAASR
;
A
#
# COMPACT_ATOMS: atom_id res chain seq x y z
N MET A 1 5.36 45.84 -14.48
CA MET A 1 5.67 44.40 -14.64
C MET A 1 6.64 43.80 -13.61
N PRO A 2 7.74 44.45 -13.16
CA PRO A 2 8.69 43.86 -12.21
C PRO A 2 8.07 43.53 -10.84
N ILE A 3 7.23 44.44 -10.33
CA ILE A 3 6.52 44.31 -9.04
C ILE A 3 5.62 43.07 -9.03
N LEU A 4 4.85 42.86 -10.10
CA LEU A 4 3.98 41.68 -10.25
C LEU A 4 4.78 40.37 -10.24
N ARG A 5 5.92 40.30 -10.94
CA ARG A 5 6.77 39.09 -10.93
C ARG A 5 7.35 38.79 -9.55
N ILE A 6 7.71 39.82 -8.78
CA ILE A 6 8.20 39.67 -7.41
C ILE A 6 7.07 39.15 -6.51
N ALA A 7 5.88 39.75 -6.59
CA ALA A 7 4.71 39.32 -5.83
C ALA A 7 4.34 37.86 -6.13
N LEU A 8 4.28 37.48 -7.41
CA LEU A 8 4.00 36.11 -7.83
C LEU A 8 5.06 35.11 -7.35
N ARG A 9 6.35 35.47 -7.38
CA ARG A 9 7.43 34.61 -6.85
C ARG A 9 7.36 34.45 -5.34
N ASN A 10 7.00 35.50 -4.61
CA ASN A 10 6.82 35.44 -3.15
C ASN A 10 5.60 34.58 -2.79
N ALA A 11 4.49 34.72 -3.52
CA ALA A 11 3.32 33.85 -3.37
C ALA A 11 3.69 32.39 -3.65
N LEU A 12 4.44 32.12 -4.72
CA LEU A 12 4.90 30.77 -5.05
C LEU A 12 5.81 30.20 -3.96
N LEU A 13 6.71 31.01 -3.40
CA LEU A 13 7.56 30.63 -2.28
C LEU A 13 6.74 30.26 -1.04
N ALA A 14 5.70 31.04 -0.73
CA ALA A 14 4.79 30.76 0.39
C ALA A 14 4.03 29.44 0.19
N VAL A 15 3.45 29.20 -0.98
CA VAL A 15 2.77 27.93 -1.31
C VAL A 15 3.72 26.74 -1.22
N CYS A 16 4.93 26.88 -1.78
CA CYS A 16 5.98 25.86 -1.72
C CYS A 16 6.38 25.55 -0.27
N ALA A 17 6.61 26.58 0.56
CA ALA A 17 6.95 26.39 1.96
C ALA A 17 5.81 25.73 2.75
N ALA A 18 4.57 26.19 2.55
CA ALA A 18 3.38 25.63 3.21
C ALA A 18 3.15 24.16 2.85
N SER A 19 3.43 23.75 1.60
CA SER A 19 3.27 22.36 1.16
C SER A 19 4.14 21.36 1.95
N LEU A 20 5.28 21.79 2.50
CA LEU A 20 6.15 20.96 3.34
C LEU A 20 5.54 20.66 4.72
N PHE A 21 4.58 21.49 5.15
CA PHE A 21 3.81 21.30 6.38
C PHE A 21 2.48 20.56 6.13
N GLY A 22 2.33 19.89 4.99
CA GLY A 22 1.12 19.11 4.68
C GLY A 22 0.79 18.03 5.71
N PHE A 23 1.75 17.60 6.54
CA PHE A 23 1.52 16.67 7.66
C PHE A 23 0.58 17.21 8.73
N VAL A 24 0.38 18.51 8.81
CA VAL A 24 -0.62 19.11 9.70
C VAL A 24 -2.02 18.56 9.39
N LEU A 25 -2.30 18.26 8.13
CA LEU A 25 -3.58 17.71 7.68
C LEU A 25 -3.78 16.22 8.03
N THR A 26 -2.74 15.51 8.49
CA THR A 26 -2.86 14.13 8.95
C THR A 26 -3.16 14.04 10.45
N LEU A 27 -3.08 15.17 11.16
CA LEU A 27 -3.23 15.23 12.60
C LEU A 27 -4.70 15.04 13.00
N PRO A 28 -4.97 14.48 14.19
CA PRO A 28 -6.29 13.98 14.57
C PRO A 28 -7.40 15.04 14.63
N TYR A 29 -7.07 16.34 14.65
CA TYR A 29 -8.05 17.42 14.61
C TYR A 29 -8.61 17.69 13.22
N VAL A 30 -7.95 17.20 12.16
CA VAL A 30 -8.47 17.23 10.79
C VAL A 30 -9.04 15.84 10.46
N ASP A 31 -10.17 15.53 11.09
CA ASP A 31 -10.75 14.17 11.08
C ASP A 31 -11.63 13.89 9.84
N LEU A 32 -11.08 14.10 8.64
CA LEU A 32 -11.79 13.89 7.37
C LEU A 32 -11.35 12.59 6.68
N GLY A 33 -12.31 11.89 6.06
CA GLY A 33 -12.08 10.71 5.20
C GLY A 33 -11.66 9.42 5.93
N GLN A 34 -11.97 8.25 5.34
CA GLN A 34 -11.74 6.90 5.90
C GLN A 34 -10.31 6.62 6.44
N TRP A 35 -9.29 7.17 5.81
CA TRP A 35 -7.89 7.10 6.22
C TRP A 35 -7.34 8.51 6.39
N ARG A 36 -7.76 9.16 7.49
CA ARG A 36 -7.43 10.57 7.80
C ARG A 36 -5.94 10.92 7.67
N GLN A 37 -5.05 9.97 7.99
CA GLN A 37 -3.60 10.17 7.92
C GLN A 37 -3.09 10.33 6.49
N VAL A 38 -3.89 10.01 5.47
CA VAL A 38 -3.47 10.00 4.07
C VAL A 38 -4.35 10.89 3.22
N GLU A 39 -5.68 10.72 3.28
CA GLU A 39 -6.60 11.33 2.33
C GLU A 39 -6.55 12.85 2.39
N THR A 40 -6.70 13.41 3.59
CA THR A 40 -6.67 14.86 3.81
C THR A 40 -5.33 15.48 3.42
N ALA A 41 -4.21 14.83 3.75
CA ALA A 41 -2.89 15.30 3.32
C ALA A 41 -2.70 15.20 1.81
N THR A 42 -3.22 14.15 1.17
CA THR A 42 -3.19 13.98 -0.29
C THR A 42 -3.97 15.12 -0.96
N VAL A 43 -5.15 15.46 -0.45
CA VAL A 43 -5.94 16.63 -0.89
C VAL A 43 -5.14 17.93 -0.74
N GLY A 44 -4.53 18.16 0.42
CA GLY A 44 -3.73 19.36 0.65
C GLY A 44 -2.53 19.48 -0.27
N ILE A 45 -1.85 18.36 -0.55
CA ILE A 45 -0.70 18.32 -1.45
C ILE A 45 -1.11 18.59 -2.90
N HIS A 46 -2.22 17.98 -3.35
CA HIS A 46 -2.79 18.28 -4.67
C HIS A 46 -3.22 19.75 -4.77
N ALA A 47 -3.91 20.28 -3.77
CA ALA A 47 -4.31 21.68 -3.74
C ALA A 47 -3.09 22.62 -3.82
N ALA A 48 -2.03 22.34 -3.04
CA ALA A 48 -0.78 23.10 -3.08
C ALA A 48 -0.09 23.00 -4.45
N ALA A 49 -0.08 21.82 -5.09
CA ALA A 49 0.44 21.64 -6.44
C ALA A 49 -0.38 22.40 -7.49
N GLY A 50 -1.71 22.40 -7.37
CA GLY A 50 -2.62 23.16 -8.24
C GLY A 50 -2.42 24.68 -8.12
N LEU A 51 -2.33 25.20 -6.89
CA LEU A 51 -1.99 26.59 -6.60
C LEU A 51 -0.61 26.96 -7.16
N ALA A 52 0.38 26.10 -6.97
CA ALA A 52 1.72 26.30 -7.52
C ALA A 52 1.71 26.30 -9.06
N ALA A 53 0.96 25.40 -9.70
CA ALA A 53 0.79 25.39 -11.15
C ALA A 53 0.14 26.67 -11.66
N LEU A 54 -0.91 27.18 -11.01
CA LEU A 54 -1.55 28.44 -11.38
C LEU A 54 -0.56 29.62 -11.31
N LEU A 55 0.20 29.72 -10.21
CA LEU A 55 1.22 30.76 -10.06
C LEU A 55 2.36 30.61 -11.09
N MET A 56 2.75 29.38 -11.43
CA MET A 56 3.71 29.10 -12.49
C MET A 56 3.18 29.50 -13.87
N ALA A 57 1.89 29.30 -14.15
CA ALA A 57 1.24 29.76 -15.37
C ALA A 57 1.28 31.29 -15.48
N LEU A 58 0.92 32.01 -14.41
CA LEU A 58 0.98 33.48 -14.36
C LEU A 58 2.41 34.00 -14.54
N LEU A 59 3.40 33.35 -13.91
CA LEU A 59 4.81 33.67 -14.10
C LEU A 59 5.28 33.40 -15.54
N ALA A 60 4.85 32.30 -16.16
CA ALA A 60 5.16 32.00 -17.56
C ALA A 60 4.59 33.05 -18.51
N LEU A 61 3.31 33.43 -18.33
CA LEU A 61 2.65 34.48 -19.10
C LEU A 61 3.33 35.84 -18.89
N SER A 62 3.88 36.09 -17.71
CA SER A 62 4.67 37.29 -17.45
C SER A 62 6.03 37.30 -18.16
N GLY A 63 6.46 36.21 -18.79
CA GLY A 63 7.75 36.07 -19.49
C GLY A 63 8.92 35.61 -18.61
N GLU A 64 8.66 35.04 -17.43
CA GLU A 64 9.71 34.53 -16.54
C GLU A 64 10.36 33.26 -17.11
N ARG A 65 11.58 33.40 -17.66
CA ARG A 65 12.33 32.29 -18.28
C ARG A 65 12.59 31.12 -17.32
N ALA A 66 12.63 31.38 -16.01
CA ALA A 66 12.78 30.36 -14.98
C ALA A 66 11.78 29.21 -15.10
N VAL A 67 10.54 29.56 -15.40
CA VAL A 67 9.43 28.61 -15.42
C VAL A 67 9.67 27.58 -16.50
N ARG A 68 10.05 28.03 -17.69
CA ARG A 68 10.37 27.17 -18.82
C ARG A 68 11.55 26.24 -18.52
N ASP A 69 12.65 26.79 -18.01
CA ASP A 69 13.86 26.00 -17.74
C ASP A 69 13.61 24.91 -16.68
N ALA A 70 12.74 25.18 -15.70
CA ALA A 70 12.33 24.22 -14.69
C ALA A 70 11.37 23.15 -15.25
N ALA A 71 10.35 23.57 -16.02
CA ALA A 71 9.33 22.70 -16.61
C ALA A 71 9.92 21.64 -17.55
N PHE A 72 10.91 22.02 -18.37
CA PHE A 72 11.55 21.16 -19.36
C PHE A 72 12.86 20.54 -18.87
N SER A 73 13.00 20.38 -17.56
CA SER A 73 14.11 19.63 -16.98
C SER A 73 13.82 18.13 -17.04
N ALA A 74 14.84 17.30 -17.24
CA ALA A 74 14.66 15.85 -17.33
C ALA A 74 14.00 15.24 -16.08
N PRO A 75 14.36 15.61 -14.83
CA PRO A 75 13.70 15.07 -13.64
C PRO A 75 12.19 15.40 -13.59
N VAL A 76 11.80 16.63 -13.94
CA VAL A 76 10.38 17.02 -13.96
C VAL A 76 9.62 16.26 -15.04
N LEU A 77 10.18 16.17 -16.25
CA LEU A 77 9.55 15.45 -17.36
C LEU A 77 9.39 13.96 -17.08
N LEU A 78 10.34 13.33 -16.38
CA LEU A 78 10.23 11.92 -16.00
C LEU A 78 9.14 11.70 -14.94
N LEU A 79 9.06 12.56 -13.92
CA LEU A 79 7.99 12.51 -12.91
C LEU A 79 6.61 12.71 -13.54
N VAL A 80 6.46 13.76 -14.36
CA VAL A 80 5.21 14.02 -15.08
C VAL A 80 4.92 12.89 -16.08
N GLY A 81 5.95 12.31 -16.70
CA GLY A 81 5.84 11.19 -17.63
C GLY A 81 5.26 9.93 -17.00
N ILE A 82 5.64 9.59 -15.76
CA ILE A 82 5.02 8.49 -15.00
C ILE A 82 3.53 8.77 -14.78
N GLY A 83 3.18 10.00 -14.39
CA GLY A 83 1.80 10.42 -14.20
C GLY A 83 0.98 10.43 -15.50
N ALA A 84 1.58 10.88 -16.60
CA ALA A 84 0.96 10.88 -17.92
C ALA A 84 0.74 9.47 -18.46
N LEU A 85 1.71 8.56 -18.25
CA LEU A 85 1.54 7.14 -18.55
C LEU A 85 0.41 6.54 -17.71
N SER A 86 0.32 6.90 -16.43
CA SER A 86 -0.78 6.47 -15.55
C SER A 86 -2.14 6.95 -16.07
N LEU A 87 -2.24 8.19 -16.55
CA LEU A 87 -3.45 8.73 -17.17
C LEU A 87 -3.81 7.96 -18.44
N ALA A 88 -2.83 7.74 -19.32
CA ALA A 88 -3.03 7.07 -20.60
C ALA A 88 -3.48 5.61 -20.44
N LEU A 89 -2.93 4.91 -19.45
CA LEU A 89 -3.25 3.50 -19.18
C LEU A 89 -4.48 3.33 -18.27
N SER A 90 -4.92 4.38 -17.57
CA SER A 90 -6.06 4.29 -16.64
C SER A 90 -7.34 3.69 -17.23
N PRO A 91 -7.75 3.97 -18.50
CA PRO A 91 -8.95 3.37 -19.08
C PRO A 91 -8.83 1.85 -19.32
N LEU A 92 -7.61 1.32 -19.36
CA LEU A 92 -7.33 -0.11 -19.56
C LEU A 92 -7.34 -0.89 -18.24
N HIS A 93 -7.36 -0.20 -17.10
CA HIS A 93 -7.25 -0.83 -15.78
C HIS A 93 -8.60 -1.19 -15.18
N GLY A 94 -8.59 -2.17 -14.26
CA GLY A 94 -9.78 -2.63 -13.56
C GLY A 94 -10.49 -1.53 -12.75
N ASP A 95 -9.71 -0.57 -12.24
CA ASP A 95 -10.14 0.61 -11.50
C ASP A 95 -9.34 1.85 -11.97
N PRO A 96 -9.88 2.63 -12.93
CA PRO A 96 -9.21 3.81 -13.46
C PRO A 96 -8.99 4.88 -12.39
N VAL A 97 -9.95 5.05 -11.49
CA VAL A 97 -9.92 6.10 -10.47
C VAL A 97 -8.84 5.81 -9.43
N ARG A 98 -8.77 4.57 -8.93
CA ARG A 98 -7.68 4.12 -8.05
C ARG A 98 -6.30 4.28 -8.71
N THR A 99 -6.20 4.07 -10.02
CA THR A 99 -4.93 4.30 -10.74
C THR A 99 -4.50 5.77 -10.68
N LEU A 100 -5.44 6.72 -10.76
CA LEU A 100 -5.12 8.15 -10.78
C LEU A 100 -4.82 8.71 -9.39
N PHE A 101 -5.64 8.35 -8.39
CA PHE A 101 -5.50 8.86 -7.03
C PHE A 101 -4.58 8.02 -6.14
N GLY A 102 -4.32 6.77 -6.53
CA GLY A 102 -3.70 5.78 -5.67
C GLY A 102 -4.71 5.17 -4.70
N LEU A 103 -4.22 4.27 -3.85
CA LEU A 103 -5.00 3.76 -2.72
C LEU A 103 -5.25 4.85 -1.70
N LEU A 104 -6.43 4.86 -1.10
CA LEU A 104 -6.78 5.80 -0.03
C LEU A 104 -5.86 5.64 1.20
N LYS A 105 -5.29 4.44 1.40
CA LYS A 105 -4.30 4.15 2.44
C LYS A 105 -2.89 4.70 2.19
N HIS A 106 -2.59 5.16 0.98
CA HIS A 106 -1.22 5.48 0.57
C HIS A 106 -1.06 6.80 -0.19
N GLY A 107 -2.05 7.20 -1.00
CA GLY A 107 -2.10 8.47 -1.70
C GLY A 107 -1.13 8.61 -2.88
N VAL A 108 -0.55 7.50 -3.36
CA VAL A 108 0.35 7.50 -4.53
C VAL A 108 -0.35 6.86 -5.73
N GLY A 109 -0.71 7.71 -6.68
CA GLY A 109 -1.20 7.35 -8.02
C GLY A 109 -0.67 8.30 -9.09
N GLY A 110 -1.25 8.26 -10.29
CA GLY A 110 -0.85 9.12 -11.40
C GLY A 110 -0.81 10.62 -11.08
N LEU A 111 -1.82 11.12 -10.37
CA LEU A 111 -1.91 12.54 -9.99
C LEU A 111 -0.84 12.95 -8.97
N TRP A 112 -0.39 12.01 -8.12
CA TRP A 112 0.69 12.26 -7.17
C TRP A 112 2.01 12.52 -7.89
N TRP A 113 2.31 11.74 -8.94
CA TRP A 113 3.49 11.93 -9.77
C TRP A 113 3.47 13.27 -10.53
N ILE A 114 2.32 13.64 -11.10
CA ILE A 114 2.13 14.95 -11.75
C ILE A 114 2.32 16.08 -10.73
N SER A 115 1.67 15.98 -9.58
CA SER A 115 1.75 16.99 -8.50
C SER A 115 3.19 17.16 -8.00
N THR A 116 3.91 16.05 -7.82
CA THR A 116 5.32 16.05 -7.43
C THR A 116 6.21 16.70 -8.50
N GLY A 117 5.98 16.41 -9.79
CA GLY A 117 6.69 17.04 -10.90
C GLY A 117 6.44 18.55 -10.99
N VAL A 118 5.18 18.98 -10.85
CA VAL A 118 4.77 20.39 -10.80
C VAL A 118 5.44 21.10 -9.63
N LEU A 119 5.38 20.51 -8.43
CA LEU A 119 6.03 21.07 -7.24
C LEU A 119 7.54 21.14 -7.43
N ALA A 120 8.17 20.15 -8.06
CA ALA A 120 9.62 20.17 -8.30
C ALA A 120 10.01 21.36 -9.21
N ALA A 121 9.21 21.63 -10.25
CA ALA A 121 9.40 22.83 -11.07
C ALA A 121 9.16 24.12 -10.28
N ALA A 122 8.11 24.17 -9.46
CA ALA A 122 7.77 25.32 -8.63
C ALA A 122 8.86 25.63 -7.59
N PHE A 123 9.35 24.63 -6.87
CA PHE A 123 10.46 24.77 -5.93
C PHE A 123 11.73 25.28 -6.62
N ALA A 124 11.98 24.91 -7.87
CA ALA A 124 13.11 25.43 -8.65
C ALA A 124 13.03 26.93 -8.89
N VAL A 125 11.83 27.43 -9.19
CA VAL A 125 11.57 28.84 -9.49
C VAL A 125 11.53 29.66 -8.20
N ALA A 126 10.85 29.16 -7.17
CA ALA A 126 10.77 29.77 -5.84
C ALA A 126 12.12 29.79 -5.11
N GLY A 127 12.91 28.71 -5.25
CA GLY A 127 14.20 28.51 -4.59
C GLY A 127 15.36 29.32 -5.16
N ARG A 128 15.11 30.33 -6.00
CA ARG A 128 16.15 31.23 -6.51
C ARG A 128 16.50 32.30 -5.48
N GLY A 129 17.79 32.65 -5.37
CA GLY A 129 18.27 33.65 -4.41
C GLY A 129 18.04 33.20 -2.96
N LYS A 130 17.52 34.10 -2.11
CA LYS A 130 17.25 33.82 -0.69
C LYS A 130 16.17 32.76 -0.46
N GLY A 131 15.26 32.55 -1.43
CA GLY A 131 14.20 31.53 -1.34
C GLY A 131 14.73 30.12 -1.12
N ARG A 132 15.94 29.80 -1.58
CA ARG A 132 16.57 28.49 -1.35
C ARG A 132 16.75 28.18 0.14
N ALA A 133 17.24 29.16 0.89
CA ALA A 133 17.47 29.01 2.32
C ALA A 133 16.13 28.88 3.06
N VAL A 134 15.14 29.70 2.68
CA VAL A 134 13.78 29.63 3.24
C VAL A 134 13.19 28.23 3.07
N LEU A 135 13.24 27.67 1.87
CA LEU A 135 12.69 26.33 1.59
C LEU A 135 13.45 25.21 2.31
N ALA A 136 14.78 25.28 2.38
CA ALA A 136 15.56 24.29 3.11
C ALA A 136 15.30 24.36 4.63
N CYS A 137 15.18 25.57 5.20
CA CYS A 137 14.81 25.75 6.59
C CYS A 137 13.37 25.28 6.85
N ALA A 138 12.43 25.53 5.94
CA ALA A 138 11.06 25.03 6.04
C ALA A 138 11.03 23.49 6.03
N ALA A 139 11.79 22.84 5.15
CA ALA A 139 11.87 21.38 5.11
C ALA A 139 12.50 20.80 6.38
N ALA A 140 13.60 21.41 6.87
CA ALA A 140 14.24 21.01 8.11
C ALA A 140 13.31 21.21 9.32
N GLY A 141 12.63 22.35 9.39
CA GLY A 141 11.66 22.67 10.44
C GLY A 141 10.47 21.72 10.45
N ALA A 142 9.85 21.47 9.30
CA ALA A 142 8.76 20.51 9.17
C ALA A 142 9.19 19.09 9.61
N THR A 143 10.39 18.66 9.20
CA THR A 143 10.94 17.36 9.61
C THR A 143 11.22 17.31 11.11
N ALA A 144 11.78 18.38 11.69
CA ALA A 144 12.00 18.47 13.13
C ALA A 144 10.69 18.46 13.92
N CYS A 145 9.63 19.09 13.42
CA CYS A 145 8.29 19.00 14.01
C CYS A 145 7.77 17.56 14.00
N VAL A 146 7.92 16.83 12.88
CA VAL A 146 7.55 15.41 12.80
C VAL A 146 8.35 14.59 13.83
N PHE A 147 9.68 14.77 13.91
CA PHE A 147 10.49 14.08 14.92
C PHE A 147 10.01 14.38 16.34
N GLY A 148 9.70 15.65 16.64
CA GLY A 148 9.14 16.08 17.92
C GLY A 148 7.82 15.39 18.24
N LEU A 149 6.89 15.30 17.28
CA LEU A 149 5.60 14.62 17.47
C LEU A 149 5.78 13.13 17.80
N TYR A 150 6.71 12.44 17.15
CA TYR A 150 7.01 11.04 17.51
C TYR A 150 7.73 10.91 18.84
N ALA A 151 8.66 11.82 19.16
CA ALA A 151 9.36 11.80 20.44
C ALA A 151 8.40 12.01 21.62
N LEU A 152 7.44 12.94 21.48
CA LEU A 152 6.39 13.19 22.48
C LEU A 152 5.46 11.99 22.70
N ASN A 153 5.32 11.12 21.69
CA ASN A 153 4.46 9.94 21.72
C ASN A 153 5.23 8.62 21.82
N TRP A 154 6.54 8.67 22.10
CA TRP A 154 7.41 7.50 21.98
C TRP A 154 6.96 6.33 22.85
N SER A 155 6.48 6.64 24.05
CA SER A 155 6.04 5.68 25.08
C SER A 155 4.51 5.63 25.23
N ALA A 156 3.76 6.32 24.37
CA ALA A 156 2.31 6.34 24.46
C ALA A 156 1.74 4.99 23.96
N PRO A 157 0.89 4.30 24.74
CA PRO A 157 0.30 3.02 24.32
C PRO A 157 -0.64 3.19 23.12
N GLU A 158 -1.25 4.37 22.99
CA GLU A 158 -1.98 4.80 21.80
C GLU A 158 -1.42 6.16 21.39
N PRO A 159 -0.45 6.22 20.46
CA PRO A 159 0.16 7.49 20.06
C PRO A 159 -0.90 8.41 19.46
N ARG A 160 -1.09 9.57 20.10
CA ARG A 160 -2.01 10.61 19.63
C ARG A 160 -1.16 11.67 18.92
N TRP A 161 -1.67 12.31 17.87
CA TRP A 161 -0.95 13.42 17.21
C TRP A 161 0.32 13.05 16.42
N ILE A 162 0.47 11.78 16.00
CA ILE A 162 1.50 11.41 15.02
C ILE A 162 0.93 11.44 13.59
N PRO A 163 1.73 11.81 12.58
CA PRO A 163 1.24 11.85 11.21
C PRO A 163 0.82 10.48 10.66
N TYR A 164 1.59 9.44 10.98
CA TYR A 164 1.37 8.06 10.55
C TYR A 164 1.71 7.08 11.65
N ASP A 165 1.04 5.94 11.71
CA ASP A 165 1.29 4.97 12.78
C ASP A 165 2.58 4.15 12.57
N PHE A 166 3.08 4.06 11.34
CA PHE A 166 4.37 3.45 11.02
C PHE A 166 5.51 4.48 11.20
N LYS A 167 6.64 4.11 11.80
CA LYS A 167 7.74 5.04 12.17
C LYS A 167 8.85 5.13 11.10
N GLU A 168 8.93 4.13 10.23
CA GLU A 168 9.99 3.92 9.24
C GLU A 168 10.11 5.04 8.22
N TRP A 169 8.97 5.59 7.78
CA TRP A 169 8.95 6.66 6.79
C TRP A 169 9.65 7.94 7.29
N VAL A 170 9.70 8.15 8.61
CA VAL A 170 10.35 9.29 9.25
C VAL A 170 11.85 9.28 8.94
N ALA A 171 12.45 8.09 8.86
CA ALA A 171 13.85 7.94 8.48
C ALA A 171 14.09 8.36 7.01
N VAL A 172 13.24 7.89 6.10
CA VAL A 172 13.33 8.23 4.67
C VAL A 172 13.06 9.72 4.46
N LEU A 173 12.08 10.29 5.17
CA LEU A 173 11.80 11.73 5.17
C LEU A 173 13.04 12.53 5.58
N GLY A 174 13.70 12.16 6.69
CA GLY A 174 14.91 12.83 7.16
C GLY A 174 16.03 12.79 6.12
N LEU A 175 16.27 11.64 5.50
CA LEU A 175 17.28 11.52 4.43
C LEU A 175 16.96 12.43 3.24
N VAL A 176 15.70 12.48 2.78
CA VAL A 176 15.28 13.36 1.67
C VAL A 176 15.37 14.85 2.05
N ALA A 177 14.93 15.22 3.26
CA ALA A 177 14.95 16.59 3.76
C ALA A 177 16.38 17.12 4.05
N SER A 178 17.36 16.24 4.20
CA SER A 178 18.77 16.63 4.33
C SER A 178 19.37 17.18 3.01
N VAL A 179 18.83 16.76 1.86
CA VAL A 179 19.39 17.08 0.53
C VAL A 179 19.37 18.59 0.22
N PRO A 180 18.26 19.34 0.43
CA PRO A 180 18.25 20.78 0.24
C PRO A 180 19.30 21.54 1.09
N LEU A 181 19.54 21.10 2.33
CA LEU A 181 20.55 21.67 3.22
C LEU A 181 21.97 21.43 2.70
N LEU A 182 22.29 20.19 2.29
CA LEU A 182 23.56 19.87 1.63
C LEU A 182 23.79 20.73 0.38
N ALA A 183 22.71 21.10 -0.29
CA ALA A 183 22.76 21.91 -1.49
C ALA A 183 23.08 23.40 -1.21
N ILE A 184 22.88 23.91 0.02
CA ILE A 184 23.25 25.28 0.46
C ILE A 184 24.76 25.46 0.60
N ARG A 185 25.48 24.41 1.01
CA ARG A 185 26.96 24.36 1.10
C ARG A 185 27.62 25.32 2.10
N THR A 186 26.96 25.63 3.21
CA THR A 186 27.64 26.21 4.38
C THR A 186 27.98 25.10 5.36
N ARG A 187 29.01 25.30 6.20
CA ARG A 187 29.35 24.34 7.26
C ARG A 187 28.16 24.08 8.19
N ALA A 188 27.45 25.14 8.58
CA ALA A 188 26.24 25.06 9.39
C ALA A 188 25.14 24.23 8.73
N ALA A 189 24.85 24.43 7.43
CA ALA A 189 23.86 23.64 6.71
C ALA A 189 24.29 22.17 6.55
N GLY A 190 25.58 21.91 6.35
CA GLY A 190 26.13 20.55 6.33
C GLY A 190 25.99 19.83 7.67
N ALA A 191 26.30 20.52 8.78
CA ALA A 191 26.12 19.99 10.13
C ALA A 191 24.64 19.72 10.44
N ALA A 192 23.75 20.65 10.07
CA ALA A 192 22.31 20.46 10.22
C ALA A 192 21.79 19.26 9.41
N ALA A 193 22.27 19.11 8.16
CA ALA A 193 21.91 17.96 7.33
C ALA A 193 22.39 16.62 7.94
N ALA A 194 23.63 16.59 8.45
CA ALA A 194 24.19 15.42 9.10
C ALA A 194 23.43 15.07 10.39
N LEU A 195 23.10 16.06 11.23
CA LEU A 195 22.31 15.86 12.43
C LEU A 195 20.92 15.31 12.10
N LEU A 196 20.24 15.91 11.12
CA LEU A 196 18.90 15.50 10.70
C LEU A 196 18.90 14.06 10.16
N ALA A 197 19.88 13.69 9.33
CA ALA A 197 20.06 12.32 8.86
C ALA A 197 20.43 11.34 9.99
N ALA A 198 21.28 11.75 10.94
CA ALA A 198 21.67 10.91 12.06
C ALA A 198 20.48 10.62 12.98
N VAL A 199 19.68 11.63 13.34
CA VAL A 199 18.46 11.43 14.12
C VAL A 199 17.48 10.53 13.36
N ALA A 200 17.30 10.76 12.07
CA ALA A 200 16.43 9.94 11.21
C ALA A 200 16.82 8.45 11.25
N ILE A 201 18.12 8.13 11.13
CA ILE A 201 18.62 6.74 11.12
C ILE A 201 18.63 6.14 12.53
N LEU A 202 19.13 6.87 13.53
CA LEU A 202 19.35 6.33 14.87
C LEU A 202 18.06 6.20 15.68
N ALA A 203 17.13 7.16 15.55
CA ALA A 203 15.89 7.16 16.31
C ALA A 203 14.75 6.43 15.58
N PHE A 204 14.72 6.46 14.24
CA PHE A 204 13.59 5.95 13.46
C PHE A 204 13.97 4.86 12.44
N GLY A 205 15.24 4.51 12.34
CA GLY A 205 15.71 3.45 11.46
C GLY A 205 15.26 2.08 11.97
N ASN A 206 14.70 1.27 11.07
CA ASN A 206 14.54 -0.16 11.28
C ASN A 206 15.67 -0.93 10.56
N ARG A 207 15.68 -2.26 10.70
CA ARG A 207 16.67 -3.12 10.03
C ARG A 207 16.71 -2.91 8.51
N SER A 208 15.57 -2.69 7.86
CA SER A 208 15.49 -2.42 6.42
C SER A 208 16.14 -1.10 6.03
N ILE A 209 15.97 -0.05 6.83
CA ILE A 209 16.60 1.26 6.65
C ILE A 209 18.10 1.17 6.91
N MET A 210 18.54 0.44 7.94
CA MET A 210 19.97 0.22 8.20
C MET A 210 20.64 -0.56 7.07
N LEU A 211 19.99 -1.62 6.56
CA LEU A 211 20.43 -2.36 5.37
C LEU A 211 20.50 -1.45 4.14
N THR A 212 19.50 -0.59 3.96
CA THR A 212 19.48 0.40 2.88
C THR A 212 20.68 1.34 2.95
N VAL A 213 20.96 1.89 4.14
CA VAL A 213 22.10 2.80 4.35
C VAL A 213 23.42 2.06 4.09
N GLY A 214 23.55 0.83 4.58
CA GLY A 214 24.71 -0.03 4.34
C GLY A 214 24.94 -0.33 2.85
N LEU A 215 23.90 -0.76 2.13
CA LEU A 215 23.96 -1.03 0.69
C LEU A 215 24.26 0.24 -0.13
N SER A 216 23.68 1.37 0.26
CA SER A 216 23.94 2.68 -0.36
C SER A 216 25.40 3.12 -0.17
N ALA A 217 25.92 2.97 1.06
CA ALA A 217 27.30 3.26 1.37
C ALA A 217 28.26 2.32 0.63
N GLY A 218 27.93 1.03 0.54
CA GLY A 218 28.69 0.03 -0.22
C GLY A 218 28.73 0.35 -1.72
N ALA A 219 27.59 0.66 -2.34
CA ALA A 219 27.52 1.05 -3.75
C ALA A 219 28.31 2.34 -4.03
N TYR A 220 28.24 3.32 -3.13
CA TYR A 220 29.01 4.55 -3.23
C TYR A 220 30.52 4.32 -3.05
N GLY A 221 30.91 3.47 -2.10
CA GLY A 221 32.30 3.05 -1.88
C GLY A 221 32.87 2.30 -3.08
N ALA A 222 32.12 1.36 -3.65
CA ALA A 222 32.47 0.66 -4.88
C ALA A 222 32.67 1.64 -6.04
N TRP A 223 31.77 2.63 -6.21
CA TRP A 223 31.96 3.69 -7.20
C TRP A 223 33.24 4.50 -6.96
N LEU A 224 33.56 4.87 -5.72
CA LEU A 224 34.78 5.59 -5.38
C LEU A 224 36.06 4.82 -5.73
N LEU A 225 36.03 3.48 -5.60
CA LEU A 225 37.14 2.59 -5.95
C LEU A 225 37.23 2.37 -7.47
N LEU A 226 36.09 2.27 -8.15
CA LEU A 226 36.01 1.97 -9.58
C LEU A 226 36.19 3.21 -10.45
N ARG A 227 35.90 4.43 -9.96
CA ARG A 227 36.01 5.67 -10.76
C ARG A 227 37.44 5.97 -11.24
N SER A 228 38.46 5.42 -10.58
CA SER A 228 39.87 5.55 -11.00
C SER A 228 40.30 4.47 -11.98
N ARG A 229 39.54 3.37 -12.10
CA ARG A 229 39.86 2.19 -12.91
C ARG A 229 39.01 2.06 -14.17
N ILE A 230 37.78 2.58 -14.16
CA ILE A 230 36.87 2.51 -15.30
C ILE A 230 36.93 3.85 -16.06
N PRO A 231 37.27 3.88 -17.36
CA PRO A 231 37.25 5.08 -18.19
C PRO A 231 35.84 5.66 -18.42
N ALA A 232 34.80 5.07 -17.82
CA ALA A 232 33.44 5.56 -17.84
C ALA A 232 33.34 6.92 -17.14
N ARG A 233 32.50 7.82 -17.68
CA ARG A 233 32.24 9.13 -17.08
C ARG A 233 31.74 8.92 -15.63
N PRO A 234 32.21 9.67 -14.62
CA PRO A 234 31.92 9.40 -13.20
C PRO A 234 30.42 9.36 -12.86
N ARG A 235 29.58 10.05 -13.65
CA ARG A 235 28.11 10.01 -13.51
C ARG A 235 27.50 8.71 -14.00
N THR A 236 27.96 8.16 -15.13
CA THR A 236 27.42 6.90 -15.67
C THR A 236 27.81 5.74 -14.78
N ALA A 237 29.03 5.74 -14.25
CA ALA A 237 29.46 4.75 -13.27
C ALA A 237 28.59 4.80 -12.00
N LEU A 238 28.38 5.99 -11.41
CA LEU A 238 27.53 6.14 -10.22
C LEU A 238 26.09 5.68 -10.48
N ALA A 239 25.51 6.12 -11.59
CA ALA A 239 24.14 5.74 -11.95
C ALA A 239 24.00 4.22 -12.18
N ALA A 240 24.97 3.60 -12.86
CA ALA A 240 25.00 2.16 -13.06
C ALA A 240 25.12 1.39 -11.73
N SER A 241 25.99 1.83 -10.82
CA SER A 241 26.12 1.21 -9.49
C SER A 241 24.82 1.33 -8.67
N LEU A 242 24.15 2.47 -8.69
CA LEU A 242 22.88 2.66 -8.00
C LEU A 242 21.74 1.83 -8.61
N ALA A 243 21.67 1.78 -9.95
CA ALA A 243 20.69 0.95 -10.65
C ALA A 243 20.92 -0.55 -10.36
N ALA A 244 22.17 -1.00 -10.44
CA ALA A 244 22.54 -2.37 -10.12
C ALA A 244 22.24 -2.73 -8.66
N ALA A 245 22.50 -1.82 -7.71
CA ALA A 245 22.17 -2.03 -6.31
C ALA A 245 20.66 -2.15 -6.07
N ALA A 246 19.84 -1.34 -6.75
CA ALA A 246 18.38 -1.39 -6.60
C ALA A 246 17.75 -2.62 -7.25
N ILE A 247 18.16 -2.95 -8.48
CA ILE A 247 17.69 -4.14 -9.20
C ILE A 247 18.20 -5.41 -8.50
N GLY A 248 19.49 -5.46 -8.18
CA GLY A 248 20.11 -6.57 -7.47
C GLY A 248 19.55 -6.75 -6.06
N GLY A 249 19.29 -5.67 -5.33
CA GLY A 249 18.63 -5.71 -4.02
C GLY A 249 17.20 -6.27 -4.10
N THR A 250 16.43 -5.83 -5.10
CA THR A 250 15.08 -6.36 -5.37
C THR A 250 15.12 -7.85 -5.71
N ALA A 251 16.00 -8.26 -6.62
CA ALA A 251 16.17 -9.66 -7.01
C ALA A 251 16.64 -10.53 -5.84
N LEU A 252 17.58 -10.03 -5.02
CA LEU A 252 18.05 -10.73 -3.83
C LEU A 252 16.89 -10.98 -2.87
N VAL A 253 16.09 -9.95 -2.53
CA VAL A 253 14.93 -10.10 -1.64
C VAL A 253 13.92 -11.11 -2.18
N ALA A 254 13.64 -11.11 -3.49
CA ALA A 254 12.74 -12.07 -4.10
C ALA A 254 13.25 -13.52 -4.03
N LEU A 255 14.58 -13.72 -4.02
CA LEU A 255 15.21 -15.05 -3.96
C LEU A 255 15.50 -15.54 -2.53
N LEU A 256 15.36 -14.68 -1.52
CA LEU A 256 15.63 -15.03 -0.12
C LEU A 256 14.64 -16.02 0.52
N PRO A 257 13.32 -16.05 0.20
CA PRO A 257 12.37 -16.86 0.96
C PRO A 257 12.77 -18.34 1.08
N PRO A 258 13.11 -19.06 -0.02
CA PRO A 258 13.49 -20.47 0.08
C PRO A 258 14.73 -20.73 0.95
N VAL A 259 15.67 -19.76 0.98
CA VAL A 259 16.89 -19.86 1.79
C VAL A 259 16.57 -19.65 3.27
N LEU A 260 15.76 -18.64 3.57
CA LEU A 260 15.34 -18.32 4.94
C LEU A 260 14.44 -19.42 5.52
N GLU A 261 13.57 -20.00 4.70
CA GLU A 261 12.72 -21.15 5.02
C GLU A 261 13.56 -22.39 5.38
N ARG A 262 14.53 -22.78 4.54
CA ARG A 262 15.44 -23.91 4.85
C ARG A 262 16.24 -23.67 6.12
N HIS A 263 16.77 -22.46 6.31
CA HIS A 263 17.50 -22.12 7.52
C HIS A 263 16.59 -22.17 8.76
N ALA A 264 15.36 -21.66 8.66
CA ALA A 264 14.38 -21.70 9.72
C ALA A 264 14.03 -23.13 10.13
N VAL A 265 13.86 -24.04 9.16
CA VAL A 265 13.59 -25.47 9.37
C VAL A 265 14.79 -26.20 9.97
N SER A 266 16.02 -25.87 9.54
CA SER A 266 17.24 -26.52 10.07
C SER A 266 17.44 -26.34 11.59
N GLY A 267 16.78 -25.36 12.19
CA GLY A 267 16.78 -25.13 13.64
C GLY A 267 15.76 -25.96 14.43
N ILE A 268 14.91 -26.73 13.76
CA ILE A 268 13.97 -27.66 14.43
C ILE A 268 14.76 -28.90 14.86
N HIS A 269 14.88 -29.12 16.16
CA HIS A 269 15.35 -30.40 16.68
C HIS A 269 14.13 -31.32 16.85
N GLU A 270 14.25 -32.57 16.37
CA GLU A 270 13.20 -33.61 16.35
C GLU A 270 12.52 -33.87 17.72
N THR A 271 13.08 -33.33 18.81
CA THR A 271 12.64 -33.56 20.19
C THR A 271 11.61 -32.54 20.70
N THR A 272 11.19 -31.55 19.92
CA THR A 272 10.16 -30.58 20.36
C THR A 272 8.80 -30.99 19.79
N PRO A 273 7.88 -31.57 20.58
CA PRO A 273 6.56 -31.94 20.08
C PRO A 273 5.81 -30.68 19.68
N SER A 274 5.70 -30.45 18.38
CA SER A 274 4.95 -29.33 17.85
C SER A 274 3.45 -29.67 17.87
N PRO A 275 2.57 -28.80 18.40
CA PRO A 275 1.13 -29.06 18.51
C PRO A 275 0.39 -29.03 17.15
N ILE A 276 1.13 -28.97 16.06
CA ILE A 276 0.71 -28.65 14.71
C ILE A 276 0.54 -29.94 13.93
N PRO A 277 -0.67 -30.32 13.52
CA PRO A 277 -0.88 -31.52 12.71
C PRO A 277 -0.51 -31.26 11.24
N SER A 278 0.76 -31.04 10.96
CA SER A 278 1.31 -30.94 9.61
C SER A 278 2.56 -31.78 9.48
N GLU A 279 2.78 -32.35 8.30
CA GLU A 279 4.05 -33.01 7.96
C GLU A 279 5.05 -32.02 7.33
N ASN A 280 4.61 -30.80 7.01
CA ASN A 280 5.48 -29.77 6.45
C ASN A 280 6.32 -29.10 7.55
N PRO A 281 7.66 -29.25 7.56
CA PRO A 281 8.52 -28.67 8.60
C PRO A 281 8.38 -27.16 8.75
N LEU A 282 8.03 -26.44 7.67
CA LEU A 282 7.85 -24.99 7.72
C LEU A 282 6.71 -24.57 8.63
N ASP A 283 5.65 -25.38 8.71
CA ASP A 283 4.47 -25.05 9.50
C ASP A 283 4.80 -25.00 11.00
N HIS A 284 5.93 -25.57 11.41
CA HIS A 284 6.40 -25.63 12.80
C HIS A 284 7.31 -24.49 13.22
N VAL A 285 7.56 -23.51 12.36
CA VAL A 285 8.51 -22.42 12.66
C VAL A 285 7.85 -21.06 12.51
N SER A 286 7.97 -20.21 13.53
CA SER A 286 7.63 -18.79 13.33
C SER A 286 8.80 -18.07 12.67
N ILE A 287 8.64 -17.71 11.38
CA ILE A 287 9.63 -16.92 10.63
C ILE A 287 9.41 -15.42 10.87
N GLU A 288 8.16 -14.96 10.94
CA GLU A 288 7.82 -13.55 11.17
C GLU A 288 8.47 -13.00 12.45
N GLY A 289 8.41 -13.76 13.55
CA GLY A 289 8.99 -13.35 14.83
C GLY A 289 10.53 -13.35 14.86
N LYS A 290 11.20 -13.85 13.82
CA LYS A 290 12.66 -13.95 13.76
C LYS A 290 13.31 -12.69 13.17
N PRO A 291 14.63 -12.49 13.36
CA PRO A 291 15.28 -11.26 12.92
C PRO A 291 15.16 -10.93 11.43
N TYR A 292 14.95 -11.95 10.60
CA TYR A 292 14.81 -11.89 9.14
C TYR A 292 13.36 -11.98 8.63
N GLY A 293 12.36 -12.04 9.51
CA GLY A 293 10.95 -12.20 9.15
C GLY A 293 10.44 -11.16 8.15
N THR A 294 10.84 -9.89 8.31
CA THR A 294 10.48 -8.81 7.37
C THR A 294 11.06 -9.01 5.96
N LEU A 295 12.27 -9.56 5.83
CA LEU A 295 12.86 -9.83 4.51
C LEU A 295 12.19 -11.02 3.85
N TRP A 296 11.85 -12.05 4.63
CA TRP A 296 11.07 -13.19 4.17
C TRP A 296 9.69 -12.75 3.67
N SER A 297 8.92 -12.02 4.49
CA SER A 297 7.57 -11.53 4.13
C SER A 297 7.58 -10.74 2.82
N ARG A 298 8.52 -9.80 2.68
CA ARG A 298 8.68 -9.03 1.44
C ARG A 298 9.03 -9.92 0.26
N GLY A 299 9.98 -10.84 0.41
CA GLY A 299 10.37 -11.75 -0.66
C GLY A 299 9.20 -12.59 -1.17
N VAL A 300 8.36 -13.08 -0.25
CA VAL A 300 7.14 -13.82 -0.58
C VAL A 300 6.14 -12.96 -1.37
N VAL A 301 5.94 -11.69 -0.96
CA VAL A 301 5.09 -10.75 -1.69
C VAL A 301 5.66 -10.44 -3.09
N LEU A 302 6.98 -10.28 -3.21
CA LEU A 302 7.62 -10.05 -4.51
C LEU A 302 7.43 -11.23 -5.46
N ASP A 303 7.61 -12.45 -4.95
CA ASP A 303 7.39 -13.68 -5.72
C ASP A 303 5.92 -13.84 -6.13
N LEU A 304 4.98 -13.52 -5.25
CA LEU A 304 3.55 -13.50 -5.58
C LEU A 304 3.24 -12.54 -6.73
N VAL A 305 3.74 -11.30 -6.65
CA VAL A 305 3.55 -10.29 -7.72
C VAL A 305 4.19 -10.77 -9.02
N ALA A 306 5.40 -11.32 -8.97
CA ALA A 306 6.09 -11.84 -10.15
C ALA A 306 5.30 -12.97 -10.83
N ARG A 307 4.77 -13.93 -10.05
CA ARG A 307 3.93 -15.01 -10.57
C ARG A 307 2.62 -14.50 -11.15
N ASN A 308 1.94 -13.56 -10.48
CA ASN A 308 0.70 -12.97 -11.00
C ASN A 308 0.95 -12.22 -12.32
N MET A 309 2.03 -11.42 -12.41
CA MET A 309 2.37 -10.70 -13.63
C MET A 309 2.77 -11.65 -14.77
N ALA A 310 3.45 -12.76 -14.46
CA ALA A 310 3.78 -13.80 -15.44
C ALA A 310 2.53 -14.53 -15.97
N ALA A 311 1.54 -14.77 -15.10
CA ALA A 311 0.25 -15.36 -15.49
C ALA A 311 -0.61 -14.42 -16.35
N HIS A 312 -0.35 -13.10 -16.31
CA HIS A 312 -1.09 -12.09 -17.06
C HIS A 312 -0.13 -11.24 -17.93
N PRO A 313 0.36 -11.74 -19.08
CA PRO A 313 1.45 -11.10 -19.84
C PRO A 313 1.18 -9.65 -20.24
N PHE A 314 -0.07 -9.26 -20.48
CA PHE A 314 -0.44 -7.88 -20.76
C PHE A 314 -0.10 -6.92 -19.61
N SER A 315 -0.12 -7.40 -18.37
CA SER A 315 0.30 -6.62 -17.19
C SER A 315 1.79 -6.27 -17.20
N LEU A 316 2.63 -6.99 -17.94
CA LEU A 316 4.04 -6.60 -18.14
C LEU A 316 4.18 -5.32 -18.98
N LEU A 317 3.20 -5.02 -19.84
CA LEU A 317 3.22 -3.85 -20.72
C LEU A 317 2.45 -2.66 -20.13
N ALA A 318 1.23 -2.90 -19.65
CA ALA A 318 0.33 -1.85 -19.17
C ALA A 318 0.23 -1.79 -17.64
N GLY A 319 0.68 -2.82 -16.93
CA GLY A 319 0.39 -2.96 -15.50
C GLY A 319 -1.08 -3.28 -15.23
N ARG A 320 -1.45 -3.17 -13.95
CA ARG A 320 -2.81 -3.38 -13.42
C ARG A 320 -3.36 -2.11 -12.74
N GLY A 321 -2.62 -1.00 -12.80
CA GLY A 321 -2.92 0.26 -12.13
C GLY A 321 -2.37 0.36 -10.71
N TRP A 322 -2.18 1.60 -10.25
CA TRP A 322 -1.73 1.89 -8.89
C TRP A 322 -2.68 1.27 -7.86
N GLY A 323 -2.11 0.65 -6.83
CA GLY A 323 -2.89 0.02 -5.76
C GLY A 323 -3.46 -1.36 -6.05
N SER A 324 -3.05 -1.99 -7.15
CA SER A 324 -3.56 -3.30 -7.56
C SER A 324 -3.03 -4.48 -6.73
N LEU A 325 -2.07 -4.27 -5.83
CA LEU A 325 -1.56 -5.35 -4.98
C LEU A 325 -2.66 -6.03 -4.15
N GLN A 326 -3.64 -5.27 -3.64
CA GLN A 326 -4.76 -5.86 -2.92
C GLN A 326 -5.58 -6.81 -3.80
N GLU A 327 -5.68 -6.53 -5.10
CA GLU A 327 -6.33 -7.44 -6.04
C GLU A 327 -5.49 -8.69 -6.28
N VAL A 328 -4.18 -8.54 -6.51
CA VAL A 328 -3.25 -9.67 -6.68
C VAL A 328 -3.33 -10.62 -5.49
N ILE A 329 -3.42 -10.08 -4.27
CA ILE A 329 -3.45 -10.91 -3.07
C ILE A 329 -4.84 -11.51 -2.86
N ALA A 330 -5.88 -10.80 -3.29
CA ALA A 330 -7.22 -11.37 -3.33
C ALA A 330 -7.34 -12.49 -4.37
N GLU A 331 -6.60 -12.44 -5.48
CA GLU A 331 -6.57 -13.47 -6.53
C GLU A 331 -5.76 -14.70 -6.09
N ASP A 332 -4.51 -14.47 -5.69
CA ASP A 332 -3.48 -15.52 -5.59
C ASP A 332 -2.97 -15.76 -4.17
N GLY A 333 -3.40 -14.97 -3.18
CA GLY A 333 -2.81 -15.01 -1.85
C GLY A 333 -2.91 -16.35 -1.11
N ARG A 334 -3.61 -17.36 -1.64
CA ARG A 334 -3.64 -18.72 -1.08
C ARG A 334 -2.31 -19.44 -1.33
N SER A 335 -1.59 -19.13 -2.42
CA SER A 335 -0.32 -19.78 -2.78
C SER A 335 0.86 -19.36 -1.89
N VAL A 336 0.57 -18.69 -0.79
CA VAL A 336 1.49 -17.96 0.06
C VAL A 336 1.52 -18.66 1.43
N PRO A 337 2.68 -18.91 2.04
CA PRO A 337 2.77 -19.69 3.27
C PRO A 337 2.02 -19.04 4.44
N GLY A 338 1.17 -19.81 5.11
CA GLY A 338 0.57 -19.42 6.37
C GLY A 338 -0.52 -18.35 6.30
N ARG A 339 -1.73 -18.68 6.74
CA ARG A 339 -2.83 -17.71 6.83
C ARG A 339 -3.52 -17.75 8.17
N ARG A 340 -3.50 -16.61 8.88
CA ARG A 340 -4.35 -16.40 10.05
C ARG A 340 -5.74 -15.97 9.61
N PHE A 341 -6.69 -16.90 9.58
CA PHE A 341 -8.09 -16.50 9.71
C PHE A 341 -8.27 -15.94 11.11
N ARG A 342 -8.61 -14.65 11.21
CA ARG A 342 -8.79 -13.96 12.50
C ARG A 342 -9.87 -14.58 13.38
N TRP A 343 -10.68 -15.50 12.83
CA TRP A 343 -11.86 -16.12 13.44
C TRP A 343 -11.85 -17.65 13.40
N GLY A 344 -10.69 -18.23 13.69
CA GLY A 344 -10.61 -19.63 14.13
C GLY A 344 -9.66 -19.75 15.32
N PRO A 345 -9.56 -20.93 15.96
CA PRO A 345 -8.45 -21.22 16.87
C PRO A 345 -7.09 -20.85 16.23
N GLU A 346 -6.04 -20.79 17.03
CA GLU A 346 -4.66 -20.66 16.53
C GLU A 346 -4.46 -21.54 15.30
N THR A 347 -3.95 -20.95 14.21
CA THR A 347 -3.61 -21.71 13.01
C THR A 347 -2.63 -22.80 13.38
N ALA A 348 -2.78 -23.97 12.77
CA ALA A 348 -1.81 -25.03 12.97
C ALA A 348 -0.43 -24.59 12.44
N SER A 349 -0.32 -23.74 11.40
CA SER A 349 1.00 -23.18 11.05
C SER A 349 1.43 -22.03 11.97
N LEU A 350 2.68 -22.10 12.47
CA LEU A 350 3.44 -21.01 13.07
C LEU A 350 4.15 -20.13 12.02
N THR A 351 4.33 -20.63 10.79
CA THR A 351 4.72 -19.78 9.66
C THR A 351 3.47 -19.04 9.23
N PHE A 352 3.39 -17.76 9.54
CA PHE A 352 2.35 -16.86 9.06
C PHE A 352 3.00 -15.59 8.52
N LEU A 353 2.32 -14.96 7.57
CA LEU A 353 2.63 -13.61 7.15
C LEU A 353 1.82 -12.62 7.96
N ASP A 354 2.46 -11.49 8.23
CA ASP A 354 1.85 -10.29 8.78
C ASP A 354 0.84 -9.66 7.82
N PHE A 355 0.85 -10.09 6.56
CA PHE A 355 -0.24 -9.84 5.61
C PHE A 355 -1.58 -10.28 6.22
N ASN A 356 -2.74 -9.73 5.94
CA ASN A 356 -3.99 -9.93 6.71
C ASN A 356 -4.04 -9.22 8.08
N ALA A 357 -2.92 -9.03 8.78
CA ALA A 357 -2.90 -8.34 10.08
C ALA A 357 -2.41 -6.88 9.99
N ASN A 358 -1.48 -6.56 9.08
CA ASN A 358 -0.76 -5.29 9.05
C ASN A 358 -0.64 -4.70 7.63
N ALA A 359 -1.16 -3.48 7.42
CA ALA A 359 -0.82 -2.55 6.33
C ALA A 359 -0.65 -3.13 4.91
N ASP A 360 -1.58 -4.00 4.53
CA ASP A 360 -1.56 -4.82 3.31
C ASP A 360 -2.04 -4.13 2.04
N PHE A 361 -1.29 -3.14 1.62
CA PHE A 361 -1.68 -2.35 0.46
C PHE A 361 -0.51 -1.96 -0.45
N HIS A 362 0.70 -2.46 -0.17
CA HIS A 362 1.92 -2.25 -0.97
C HIS A 362 2.92 -3.41 -0.81
N SER A 363 3.80 -3.57 -1.79
CA SER A 363 4.78 -4.66 -1.91
C SER A 363 6.08 -4.36 -1.16
N HIS A 364 6.17 -3.19 -0.51
CA HIS A 364 7.41 -2.69 0.10
C HIS A 364 8.59 -2.62 -0.88
N ASN A 365 8.31 -2.49 -2.17
CA ASN A 365 9.30 -2.28 -3.20
C ASN A 365 8.73 -1.39 -4.30
N LEU A 366 9.23 -0.18 -4.41
CA LEU A 366 8.74 0.82 -5.35
C LEU A 366 8.94 0.42 -6.82
N LEU A 367 10.00 -0.32 -7.16
CA LEU A 367 10.19 -0.78 -8.55
C LEU A 367 9.13 -1.81 -8.92
N VAL A 368 8.80 -2.70 -7.99
CA VAL A 368 7.74 -3.70 -8.16
C VAL A 368 6.36 -3.04 -8.13
N GLU A 369 6.11 -2.06 -7.27
CA GLU A 369 4.89 -1.23 -7.34
C GLU A 369 4.76 -0.54 -8.70
N SER A 370 5.84 0.03 -9.22
CA SER A 370 5.83 0.72 -10.51
C SER A 370 5.58 -0.26 -11.66
N ALA A 371 6.19 -1.45 -11.60
CA ALA A 371 5.99 -2.52 -12.56
C ALA A 371 4.54 -3.04 -12.52
N LEU A 372 4.01 -3.31 -11.33
CA LEU A 372 2.65 -3.76 -11.13
C LEU A 372 1.64 -2.69 -11.56
N SER A 373 1.96 -1.42 -11.37
CA SER A 373 1.04 -0.31 -11.69
C SER A 373 0.99 0.05 -13.17
N LEU A 374 2.14 0.07 -13.86
CA LEU A 374 2.29 0.63 -15.21
C LEU A 374 3.14 -0.26 -16.15
N GLY A 375 3.37 -1.51 -15.76
CA GLY A 375 4.21 -2.45 -16.48
C GLY A 375 5.71 -2.14 -16.34
N VAL A 376 6.53 -2.94 -17.05
CA VAL A 376 7.97 -2.71 -17.21
C VAL A 376 8.29 -1.28 -17.65
N PRO A 377 7.53 -0.63 -18.57
CA PRO A 377 7.76 0.78 -18.91
C PRO A 377 7.68 1.72 -17.69
N GLY A 378 6.72 1.48 -16.79
CA GLY A 378 6.60 2.21 -15.53
C GLY A 378 7.82 2.07 -14.63
N ALA A 379 8.27 0.84 -14.41
CA ALA A 379 9.46 0.57 -13.59
C ALA A 379 10.72 1.23 -14.17
N VAL A 380 10.88 1.19 -15.50
CA VAL A 380 11.99 1.87 -16.20
C VAL A 380 11.90 3.39 -16.04
N LEU A 381 10.71 3.99 -16.18
CA LEU A 381 10.52 5.42 -15.97
C LEU A 381 10.82 5.83 -14.52
N THR A 382 10.38 5.05 -13.53
CA THR A 382 10.70 5.30 -12.11
C THR A 382 12.20 5.24 -11.86
N LEU A 383 12.88 4.21 -12.39
CA LEU A 383 14.34 4.09 -12.30
C LEU A 383 15.04 5.31 -12.92
N LEU A 384 14.64 5.72 -14.12
CA LEU A 384 15.19 6.89 -14.79
C LEU A 384 14.89 8.18 -14.03
N ALA A 385 13.68 8.37 -13.51
CA ALA A 385 13.29 9.55 -12.74
C ALA A 385 14.21 9.74 -11.52
N PHE A 386 14.57 8.64 -10.86
CA PHE A 386 15.41 8.70 -9.66
C PHE A 386 16.90 8.71 -9.95
N LEU A 387 17.34 8.31 -11.15
CA LEU A 387 18.72 8.52 -11.62
C LEU A 387 18.93 9.90 -12.25
N ALA A 388 17.88 10.57 -12.73
CA ALA A 388 17.96 11.87 -13.38
C ALA A 388 18.71 12.94 -12.54
N PRO A 389 18.54 13.03 -11.21
CA PRO A 389 19.34 13.93 -10.37
C PRO A 389 20.86 13.78 -10.57
N VAL A 390 21.38 12.55 -10.67
CA VAL A 390 22.83 12.30 -10.86
C VAL A 390 23.33 12.83 -12.21
N PHE A 391 22.54 12.64 -13.27
CA PHE A 391 22.91 13.08 -14.61
C PHE A 391 22.82 14.61 -14.78
N CYS A 392 21.79 15.22 -14.20
CA CYS A 392 21.50 16.63 -14.36
C CYS A 392 22.18 17.53 -13.31
N ALA A 393 22.68 16.96 -12.22
CA ALA A 393 23.38 17.72 -11.17
C ALA A 393 24.65 18.40 -11.67
N ARG A 394 24.88 19.63 -11.20
CA ARG A 394 26.17 20.30 -11.31
C ARG A 394 27.23 19.48 -10.58
N ARG A 395 28.49 19.48 -11.04
CA ARG A 395 29.59 18.69 -10.42
C ARG A 395 29.66 18.87 -8.89
N ARG A 396 29.51 20.10 -8.41
CA ARG A 396 29.53 20.45 -6.98
C ARG A 396 28.30 19.97 -6.18
N SER A 397 27.21 19.54 -6.83
CA SER A 397 26.02 18.96 -6.20
C SER A 397 25.94 17.44 -6.40
N LEU A 398 26.89 16.83 -7.10
CA LEU A 398 26.87 15.41 -7.41
C LEU A 398 26.79 14.51 -6.17
N PRO A 399 27.47 14.81 -5.04
CA PRO A 399 27.33 14.00 -3.83
C PRO A 399 25.90 14.02 -3.27
N ALA A 400 25.29 15.20 -3.15
CA ALA A 400 23.91 15.34 -2.69
C ALA A 400 22.90 14.68 -3.64
N ALA A 401 23.14 14.72 -4.96
CA ALA A 401 22.35 13.99 -5.94
C ALA A 401 22.52 12.48 -5.83
N GLY A 402 23.74 11.99 -5.57
CA GLY A 402 24.01 10.58 -5.31
C GLY A 402 23.30 10.08 -4.05
N ILE A 403 23.34 10.86 -2.96
CA ILE A 403 22.60 10.55 -1.72
C ILE A 403 21.10 10.48 -2.01
N LEU A 404 20.53 11.46 -2.71
CA LEU A 404 19.12 11.45 -3.09
C LEU A 404 18.76 10.19 -3.90
N SER A 405 19.49 9.91 -4.97
CA SER A 405 19.24 8.75 -5.82
C SER A 405 19.42 7.42 -5.08
N ALA A 406 20.39 7.33 -4.18
CA ALA A 406 20.57 6.14 -3.33
C ALA A 406 19.40 5.96 -2.37
N THR A 407 18.97 7.02 -1.67
CA THR A 407 17.78 6.97 -0.81
C THR A 407 16.54 6.55 -1.60
N LEU A 408 16.31 7.09 -2.80
CA LEU A 408 15.09 6.77 -3.55
C LEU A 408 15.10 5.37 -4.18
N LEU A 409 16.25 4.89 -4.66
CA LEU A 409 16.35 3.60 -5.36
C LEU A 409 16.66 2.44 -4.43
N VAL A 410 17.62 2.61 -3.53
CA VAL A 410 18.03 1.54 -2.60
C VAL A 410 17.01 1.44 -1.47
N ALA A 411 16.56 2.56 -0.88
CA ALA A 411 15.46 2.48 0.10
C ALA A 411 14.17 2.04 -0.60
N GLY A 412 13.91 2.54 -1.81
CA GLY A 412 12.78 2.11 -2.62
C GLY A 412 12.79 0.62 -3.01
N SER A 413 13.93 -0.07 -2.96
CA SER A 413 13.98 -1.54 -3.15
C SER A 413 13.55 -2.33 -1.91
N LEU A 414 13.48 -1.66 -0.76
CA LEU A 414 13.14 -2.23 0.55
C LEU A 414 11.99 -1.46 1.24
N TRP A 415 11.38 -0.51 0.55
CA TRP A 415 10.36 0.37 1.09
C TRP A 415 9.55 1.01 -0.04
N PHE A 416 8.50 1.73 0.32
CA PHE A 416 7.61 2.45 -0.60
C PHE A 416 7.57 3.94 -0.25
N LEU A 417 7.04 4.78 -1.14
CA LEU A 417 6.95 6.24 -0.93
C LEU A 417 5.55 6.65 -0.53
N LEU A 418 5.38 7.42 0.53
CA LEU A 418 4.05 7.89 0.92
C LEU A 418 3.63 9.16 0.20
N GLY A 419 2.32 9.34 0.07
CA GLY A 419 1.70 10.55 -0.47
C GLY A 419 2.30 11.83 0.11
N ILE A 420 2.50 11.86 1.44
CA ILE A 420 3.03 13.03 2.15
C ILE A 420 4.44 13.45 1.75
N MET A 421 5.23 12.53 1.21
CA MET A 421 6.63 12.78 0.88
C MET A 421 6.79 13.54 -0.44
N GLY A 422 5.71 13.71 -1.22
CA GLY A 422 5.73 14.39 -2.52
C GLY A 422 6.42 15.76 -2.50
N PRO A 423 6.02 16.71 -1.62
CA PRO A 423 6.68 18.01 -1.51
C PRO A 423 8.17 17.95 -1.15
N PHE A 424 8.57 17.04 -0.26
CA PHE A 424 9.97 16.88 0.15
C PHE A 424 10.82 16.31 -0.98
N LEU A 425 10.30 15.28 -1.67
CA LEU A 425 10.91 14.71 -2.85
C LEU A 425 11.07 15.76 -3.95
N ALA A 426 10.02 16.53 -4.22
CA ALA A 426 10.01 17.61 -5.20
C ALA A 426 11.09 18.67 -4.89
N LEU A 427 11.20 19.12 -3.64
CA LEU A 427 12.22 20.07 -3.22
C LEU A 427 13.64 19.49 -3.31
N ALA A 428 13.84 18.23 -2.94
CA ALA A 428 15.13 17.57 -3.03
C ALA A 428 15.59 17.45 -4.49
N VAL A 429 14.70 16.99 -5.39
CA VAL A 429 14.94 16.96 -6.84
C VAL A 429 15.24 18.36 -7.36
N ALA A 430 14.48 19.38 -6.95
CA ALA A 430 14.70 20.76 -7.36
C ALA A 430 16.07 21.31 -6.94
N SER A 431 16.53 20.91 -5.75
CA SER A 431 17.76 21.41 -5.13
C SER A 431 19.04 20.91 -5.80
N VAL A 432 19.00 19.74 -6.44
CA VAL A 432 20.18 19.09 -7.01
C VAL A 432 20.05 18.72 -8.50
N GLY A 433 18.85 18.39 -8.99
CA GLY A 433 18.60 17.81 -10.31
C GLY A 433 18.29 18.81 -11.42
N LEU A 434 18.01 20.08 -11.12
CA LEU A 434 17.55 21.07 -12.12
C LEU A 434 18.68 21.96 -12.68
N GLY A 435 19.91 21.46 -12.63
CA GLY A 435 21.10 22.23 -12.97
C GLY A 435 21.32 22.49 -14.46
N ARG A 436 20.60 21.78 -15.34
CA ARG A 436 20.72 21.85 -16.81
C ARG A 436 19.34 21.63 -17.46
N PRO A 437 18.85 22.54 -18.33
CA PRO A 437 17.67 22.26 -19.13
C PRO A 437 17.93 21.06 -20.05
N ALA A 438 16.90 20.25 -20.35
CA ALA A 438 16.98 19.33 -21.48
C ALA A 438 17.22 20.16 -22.77
N ALA A 439 17.84 19.56 -23.79
CA ALA A 439 18.27 20.19 -25.05
C ALA A 439 17.24 21.18 -25.67
N PRO A 440 17.65 22.11 -26.56
CA PRO A 440 17.24 23.50 -26.53
C PRO A 440 15.72 23.70 -26.54
N ALA A 441 15.10 23.83 -25.37
CA ALA A 441 13.75 24.37 -25.16
C ALA A 441 13.60 25.85 -25.58
N ARG A 442 14.53 26.36 -26.41
CA ARG A 442 14.67 27.78 -26.78
C ARG A 442 13.50 28.32 -27.60
N ARG A 443 12.59 27.47 -28.11
CA ARG A 443 11.53 27.87 -29.06
C ARG A 443 10.08 27.76 -28.56
N ILE A 444 9.81 27.32 -27.33
CA ILE A 444 8.41 27.20 -26.86
C ILE A 444 7.91 28.59 -26.39
N PRO A 445 6.87 29.14 -27.03
CA PRO A 445 6.37 30.47 -26.70
C PRO A 445 5.54 30.45 -25.40
N ALA A 446 5.59 31.54 -24.62
CA ALA A 446 4.81 31.74 -23.39
C ALA A 446 3.30 31.40 -23.50
N PRO A 447 2.59 31.71 -24.62
CA PRO A 447 1.18 31.31 -24.80
C PRO A 447 0.92 29.80 -24.82
N VAL A 448 1.95 28.95 -24.99
CA VAL A 448 1.83 27.49 -24.89
C VAL A 448 2.10 27.00 -23.46
N LEU A 449 3.04 27.66 -22.76
CA LEU A 449 3.40 27.33 -21.38
C LEU A 449 2.29 27.69 -20.37
N GLY A 450 1.58 28.80 -20.58
CA GLY A 450 0.48 29.21 -19.70
C GLY A 450 -0.60 28.13 -19.58
N PRO A 451 -1.23 27.70 -20.70
CA PRO A 451 -2.21 26.62 -20.71
C PRO A 451 -1.67 25.27 -20.21
N ALA A 452 -0.39 24.95 -20.50
CA ALA A 452 0.25 23.72 -20.04
C ALA A 452 0.34 23.60 -18.52
N PHE A 453 0.31 24.71 -17.78
CA PHE A 453 0.20 24.72 -16.32
C PHE A 453 -1.23 25.01 -15.83
N ALA A 454 -1.99 25.86 -16.53
CA ALA A 454 -3.35 26.23 -16.12
C ALA A 454 -4.34 25.07 -16.23
N VAL A 455 -4.27 24.23 -17.27
CA VAL A 455 -5.17 23.09 -17.44
C VAL A 455 -4.95 22.03 -16.33
N PRO A 456 -3.71 21.59 -16.05
CA PRO A 456 -3.46 20.74 -14.88
C PRO A 456 -3.82 21.43 -13.56
N ALA A 457 -3.61 22.75 -13.43
CA ALA A 457 -3.97 23.47 -12.20
C ALA A 457 -5.47 23.39 -11.91
N VAL A 458 -6.32 23.69 -12.90
CA VAL A 458 -7.78 23.61 -12.78
C VAL A 458 -8.21 22.18 -12.49
N GLY A 459 -7.67 21.20 -13.23
CA GLY A 459 -7.97 19.79 -13.01
C GLY A 459 -7.60 19.32 -11.59
N ILE A 460 -6.38 19.61 -11.13
CA ILE A 460 -5.90 19.22 -9.80
C ILE A 460 -6.70 19.92 -8.69
N LEU A 461 -7.01 21.21 -8.83
CA LEU A 461 -7.81 21.95 -7.85
C LEU A 461 -9.25 21.43 -7.79
N PHE A 462 -9.85 21.16 -8.94
CA PHE A 462 -11.19 20.56 -9.01
C PHE A 462 -11.22 19.18 -8.36
N CYS A 463 -10.25 18.31 -8.68
CA CYS A 463 -10.09 17.02 -8.02
C CYS A 463 -9.95 17.17 -6.50
N SER A 464 -9.15 18.12 -6.03
CA SER A 464 -8.93 18.38 -4.60
C SER A 464 -10.22 18.81 -3.89
N ALA A 465 -11.00 19.70 -4.51
CA ALA A 465 -12.29 20.14 -3.96
C ALA A 465 -13.30 19.00 -3.86
N LEU A 466 -13.35 18.13 -4.88
CA LEU A 466 -14.23 16.95 -4.87
C LEU A 466 -13.84 15.93 -3.80
N LEU A 467 -12.53 15.67 -3.64
CA LEU A 467 -12.03 14.78 -2.58
C LEU A 467 -12.36 15.33 -1.18
N LEU A 468 -12.27 16.65 -0.97
CA LEU A 468 -12.60 17.28 0.32
C LEU A 468 -14.09 17.17 0.67
N GLY A 469 -14.97 17.47 -0.30
CA GLY A 469 -16.43 17.38 -0.10
C GLY A 469 -16.88 15.97 0.28
N PHE A 470 -16.22 14.96 -0.28
CA PHE A 470 -16.51 13.56 0.02
C PHE A 470 -15.87 13.07 1.31
N GLY A 471 -14.65 13.49 1.65
CA GLY A 471 -14.03 13.13 2.94
C GLY A 471 -14.88 13.58 4.13
N LYS A 472 -15.64 14.66 3.98
CA LYS A 472 -16.66 15.10 4.94
C LYS A 472 -17.88 14.17 4.96
N ALA A 473 -18.43 13.80 3.80
CA ALA A 473 -19.55 12.87 3.71
C ALA A 473 -19.22 11.49 4.31
N GLN A 474 -18.02 10.96 4.05
CA GLN A 474 -17.55 9.72 4.68
C GLN A 474 -17.38 9.83 6.19
N GLN A 475 -16.97 10.99 6.70
CA GLN A 475 -16.88 11.20 8.15
C GLN A 475 -18.24 10.97 8.79
N GLU A 476 -19.30 11.54 8.22
CA GLU A 476 -20.68 11.36 8.67
C GLU A 476 -21.13 9.89 8.58
N GLU A 477 -20.74 9.16 7.54
CA GLU A 477 -21.05 7.72 7.38
C GLU A 477 -20.27 6.80 8.34
N ARG A 478 -19.05 7.17 8.78
CA ARG A 478 -18.20 6.37 9.69
C ARG A 478 -18.67 6.37 11.13
N TRP A 479 -19.50 7.34 11.50
CA TRP A 479 -20.22 7.31 12.76
C TRP A 479 -21.30 6.23 12.77
N PHE A 480 -21.57 5.60 11.61
CA PHE A 480 -22.63 4.62 11.41
C PHE A 480 -23.91 5.06 12.11
N ALA A 481 -24.22 6.37 11.98
CA ALA A 481 -25.43 6.94 12.55
C ALA A 481 -26.59 6.02 12.16
N SER A 482 -27.51 5.81 13.11
CA SER A 482 -28.67 4.97 12.91
C SER A 482 -29.23 5.23 11.52
N LEU A 483 -29.39 4.19 10.71
CA LEU A 483 -30.21 4.26 9.50
C LEU A 483 -31.68 4.39 9.89
N SER A 484 -31.97 5.20 10.92
CA SER A 484 -33.27 5.69 11.25
C SER A 484 -33.67 6.62 10.11
N PHE A 485 -34.27 6.03 9.09
CA PHE A 485 -35.15 6.72 8.15
C PHE A 485 -34.53 7.75 7.17
N PHE A 486 -33.24 7.68 6.81
CA PHE A 486 -32.74 8.47 5.66
C PHE A 486 -33.03 7.81 4.31
N ARG A 487 -33.52 8.64 3.37
CA ARG A 487 -34.11 8.42 2.03
C ARG A 487 -33.29 7.63 1.00
N ALA A 488 -32.14 7.05 1.33
CA ALA A 488 -31.37 6.26 0.38
C ALA A 488 -31.99 4.85 0.27
N PRO A 489 -32.21 4.32 -0.95
CA PRO A 489 -32.65 2.94 -1.11
C PRO A 489 -31.68 1.99 -0.38
N PRO A 490 -32.16 0.88 0.23
CA PRO A 490 -31.26 -0.16 0.72
C PRO A 490 -30.31 -0.60 -0.40
N CYS A 491 -29.09 -0.99 -0.04
CA CYS A 491 -28.04 -1.41 -0.97
C CYS A 491 -27.41 -0.29 -1.82
N THR A 492 -27.68 0.98 -1.51
CA THR A 492 -27.05 2.09 -2.23
C THR A 492 -25.57 2.17 -1.90
N THR A 493 -24.74 1.98 -2.92
CA THR A 493 -23.28 2.12 -2.86
C THR A 493 -22.89 3.56 -2.59
N VAL A 494 -21.94 3.79 -1.68
CA VAL A 494 -21.32 5.12 -1.53
C VAL A 494 -20.51 5.39 -2.79
N THR A 495 -20.93 6.38 -3.58
CA THR A 495 -20.34 6.69 -4.89
C THR A 495 -19.83 8.13 -4.94
N GLY A 496 -18.77 8.35 -5.72
CA GLY A 496 -18.24 9.68 -5.99
C GLY A 496 -17.53 9.71 -7.35
N PRO A 497 -17.60 10.81 -8.11
CA PRO A 497 -17.12 10.87 -9.50
C PRO A 497 -15.62 10.64 -9.66
N LEU A 498 -14.83 10.74 -8.59
CA LEU A 498 -13.37 10.68 -8.60
C LEU A 498 -12.81 9.85 -7.44
N LEU A 499 -13.56 8.87 -6.94
CA LEU A 499 -13.09 8.01 -5.86
C LEU A 499 -13.19 6.51 -6.15
N PRO A 500 -12.28 5.69 -5.59
CA PRO A 500 -12.31 4.25 -5.76
C PRO A 500 -13.46 3.65 -4.95
N GLU A 501 -14.65 3.57 -5.57
CA GLU A 501 -15.92 3.10 -4.97
C GLU A 501 -15.74 1.79 -4.19
N ARG A 502 -15.02 0.82 -4.79
CA ARG A 502 -14.78 -0.49 -4.18
C ARG A 502 -13.97 -0.40 -2.89
N GLU A 503 -12.92 0.41 -2.87
CA GLU A 503 -12.04 0.57 -1.71
C GLU A 503 -12.78 1.23 -0.54
N ILE A 504 -13.63 2.22 -0.84
CA ILE A 504 -14.46 2.91 0.16
C ILE A 504 -15.44 1.93 0.79
N ASN A 505 -16.25 1.26 -0.03
CA ASN A 505 -17.32 0.42 0.50
C ASN A 505 -16.77 -0.82 1.23
N THR A 506 -15.70 -1.45 0.72
CA THR A 506 -15.02 -2.57 1.41
C THR A 506 -14.34 -2.10 2.71
N GLY A 507 -13.77 -0.89 2.69
CA GLY A 507 -13.20 -0.25 3.86
C GLY A 507 -14.24 0.02 4.94
N LEU A 508 -15.35 0.66 4.59
CA LEU A 508 -16.45 0.95 5.52
C LEU A 508 -17.01 -0.34 6.12
N PHE A 509 -17.16 -1.39 5.31
CA PHE A 509 -17.60 -2.68 5.81
C PHE A 509 -16.63 -3.27 6.83
N ARG A 510 -15.32 -3.23 6.56
CA ARG A 510 -14.29 -3.68 7.52
C ARG A 510 -14.35 -2.90 8.83
N ARG A 511 -14.49 -1.58 8.77
CA ARG A 511 -14.63 -0.71 9.95
C ARG A 511 -15.89 -1.02 10.75
N PHE A 512 -17.00 -1.28 10.06
CA PHE A 512 -18.25 -1.69 10.68
C PHE A 512 -18.05 -2.99 11.48
N VAL A 513 -17.44 -4.01 10.88
CA VAL A 513 -17.15 -5.29 11.57
C VAL A 513 -16.22 -5.09 12.76
N GLU A 514 -15.13 -4.33 12.59
CA GLU A 514 -14.19 -4.03 13.68
C GLU A 514 -14.86 -3.35 14.87
N GLN A 515 -15.80 -2.44 14.62
CA GLN A 515 -16.57 -1.80 15.69
C GLN A 515 -17.58 -2.76 16.31
N ALA A 516 -18.27 -3.59 15.51
CA ALA A 516 -19.20 -4.59 16.02
C ALA A 516 -18.49 -5.60 16.95
N GLU A 517 -17.26 -6.01 16.62
CA GLU A 517 -16.44 -6.87 17.48
C GLU A 517 -16.03 -6.17 18.79
N ARG A 518 -15.77 -4.86 18.76
CA ARG A 518 -15.34 -4.07 19.93
C ARG A 518 -16.48 -3.68 20.87
N ALA A 519 -17.70 -3.56 20.35
CA ALA A 519 -18.86 -3.11 21.11
C ALA A 519 -19.18 -3.98 22.34
N GLY A 520 -18.67 -5.21 22.42
CA GLY A 520 -18.85 -6.11 23.56
C GLY A 520 -20.33 -6.41 23.86
N SER A 521 -20.60 -7.19 24.90
CA SER A 521 -21.98 -7.44 25.36
C SER A 521 -22.56 -6.31 26.20
N ALA A 522 -21.77 -5.28 26.53
CA ALA A 522 -22.06 -4.29 27.57
C ALA A 522 -22.80 -3.04 27.08
N GLU A 523 -22.91 -2.81 25.77
CA GLU A 523 -23.54 -1.62 25.17
C GLU A 523 -24.81 -1.96 24.38
N LYS A 524 -25.56 -2.98 24.83
CA LYS A 524 -26.77 -3.48 24.15
C LYS A 524 -28.05 -2.76 24.60
N THR A 525 -28.26 -1.51 24.18
CA THR A 525 -29.65 -1.00 24.09
C THR A 525 -30.32 -1.59 22.84
N LYS A 526 -31.66 -1.71 22.84
CA LYS A 526 -32.41 -2.23 21.68
C LYS A 526 -32.15 -1.41 20.40
N GLU A 527 -32.06 -0.10 20.56
CA GLU A 527 -31.76 0.86 19.48
C GLU A 527 -30.36 0.64 18.89
N TYR A 528 -29.34 0.49 19.75
CA TYR A 528 -27.97 0.19 19.33
C TYR A 528 -27.86 -1.14 18.56
N ALA A 529 -28.64 -2.15 18.96
CA ALA A 529 -28.69 -3.45 18.28
C ALA A 529 -29.42 -3.38 16.92
N ASP A 530 -30.52 -2.63 16.83
CA ASP A 530 -31.30 -2.47 15.60
C ASP A 530 -30.52 -1.66 14.54
N ASP A 531 -29.75 -0.65 14.95
CA ASP A 531 -28.92 0.17 14.05
C ASP A 531 -27.77 -0.60 13.41
N ARG A 532 -27.06 -1.40 14.21
CA ARG A 532 -25.96 -2.23 13.71
C ARG A 532 -26.47 -3.33 12.79
N ARG A 533 -27.66 -3.86 13.04
CA ARG A 533 -28.32 -4.86 12.18
C ARG A 533 -28.64 -4.28 10.80
N GLY A 534 -29.25 -3.09 10.72
CA GLY A 534 -29.54 -2.44 9.44
C GLY A 534 -28.28 -2.18 8.62
N ASN A 535 -27.20 -1.74 9.29
CA ASN A 535 -25.91 -1.51 8.67
C ASN A 535 -25.26 -2.80 8.13
N ALA A 536 -25.31 -3.91 8.87
CA ALA A 536 -24.76 -5.19 8.40
C ALA A 536 -25.42 -5.67 7.10
N ILE A 537 -26.76 -5.66 7.06
CA ILE A 537 -27.55 -6.02 5.87
C ILE A 537 -27.21 -5.10 4.70
N ASN A 538 -27.13 -3.80 4.97
CA ASN A 538 -26.84 -2.81 3.94
C ASN A 538 -25.45 -3.03 3.34
N PHE A 539 -24.40 -3.17 4.15
CA PHE A 539 -23.05 -3.41 3.64
C PHE A 539 -22.92 -4.73 2.90
N ALA A 540 -23.53 -5.80 3.39
CA ALA A 540 -23.48 -7.07 2.70
C ALA A 540 -24.22 -7.02 1.36
N CYS A 541 -25.31 -6.26 1.26
CA CYS A 541 -25.98 -5.98 0.01
C CYS A 541 -25.14 -5.10 -0.94
N ILE A 542 -24.49 -4.05 -0.43
CA ILE A 542 -23.56 -3.19 -1.19
C ILE A 542 -22.44 -4.04 -1.79
N MET A 543 -21.82 -4.93 -1.02
CA MET A 543 -20.76 -5.82 -1.52
C MET A 543 -21.25 -6.70 -2.68
N ARG A 544 -22.46 -7.25 -2.57
CA ARG A 544 -23.10 -8.04 -3.63
C ARG A 544 -23.37 -7.21 -4.87
N THR A 545 -23.97 -6.02 -4.73
CA THR A 545 -24.19 -5.07 -5.83
C THR A 545 -22.88 -4.73 -6.55
N LEU A 546 -21.79 -4.51 -5.82
CA LEU A 546 -20.48 -4.23 -6.40
C LEU A 546 -19.93 -5.43 -7.17
N ALA A 547 -20.08 -6.64 -6.63
CA ALA A 547 -19.67 -7.88 -7.29
C ALA A 547 -20.51 -8.17 -8.54
N ASP A 548 -21.81 -7.88 -8.51
CA ASP A 548 -22.75 -8.06 -9.64
C ASP A 548 -22.43 -7.14 -10.81
N ARG A 549 -22.07 -5.87 -10.54
CA ARG A 549 -21.71 -4.92 -11.61
C ARG A 549 -20.46 -5.35 -12.36
N LYS A 550 -19.42 -5.79 -11.62
CA LYS A 550 -18.17 -6.28 -12.18
C LYS A 550 -17.48 -7.14 -11.12
N PRO A 551 -17.34 -8.46 -11.34
CA PRO A 551 -16.66 -9.34 -10.41
C PRO A 551 -15.26 -8.82 -10.05
N SER A 552 -14.90 -8.93 -8.77
CA SER A 552 -13.62 -8.50 -8.22
C SER A 552 -13.24 -9.44 -7.10
N ALA A 553 -12.04 -10.00 -7.18
CA ALA A 553 -11.54 -10.90 -6.16
C ALA A 553 -11.47 -10.17 -4.82
N SER A 554 -11.04 -8.91 -4.78
CA SER A 554 -10.92 -8.14 -3.53
C SER A 554 -12.26 -7.90 -2.83
N VAL A 555 -13.31 -7.53 -3.58
CA VAL A 555 -14.67 -7.32 -3.02
C VAL A 555 -15.27 -8.62 -2.52
N LEU A 556 -15.22 -9.68 -3.34
CA LEU A 556 -15.78 -10.98 -2.99
C LEU A 556 -15.03 -11.62 -1.81
N ALA A 557 -13.70 -11.63 -1.84
CA ALA A 557 -12.88 -12.15 -0.75
C ALA A 557 -13.12 -11.37 0.54
N THR A 558 -13.12 -10.03 0.50
CA THR A 558 -13.42 -9.20 1.68
C THR A 558 -14.82 -9.50 2.23
N SER A 559 -15.83 -9.64 1.36
CA SER A 559 -17.20 -9.97 1.78
C SER A 559 -17.25 -11.32 2.50
N LEU A 560 -16.66 -12.36 1.90
CA LEU A 560 -16.66 -13.72 2.42
C LEU A 560 -15.82 -13.86 3.70
N GLU A 561 -14.71 -13.14 3.82
CA GLU A 561 -13.85 -13.10 5.01
C GLU A 561 -14.51 -12.38 6.20
N LEU A 562 -15.32 -11.34 5.93
CA LEU A 562 -15.97 -10.55 6.98
C LEU A 562 -17.28 -11.14 7.49
N ARG A 563 -18.02 -11.91 6.69
CA ARG A 563 -19.26 -12.60 7.11
C ARG A 563 -19.11 -13.38 8.42
N PRO A 564 -18.15 -14.32 8.59
CA PRO A 564 -18.06 -15.11 9.81
C PRO A 564 -17.79 -14.22 11.05
N ARG A 565 -17.06 -13.11 10.89
CA ARG A 565 -16.76 -12.14 11.96
C ARG A 565 -18.00 -11.35 12.41
N ILE A 566 -18.95 -11.13 11.51
CA ILE A 566 -20.24 -10.50 11.84
C ILE A 566 -21.13 -11.50 12.58
N PHE A 567 -21.24 -12.73 12.09
CA PHE A 567 -22.02 -13.78 12.76
C PHE A 567 -21.51 -14.06 14.17
N ALA A 568 -20.20 -14.12 14.31
CA ALA A 568 -19.46 -14.12 15.54
C ALA A 568 -19.84 -13.01 16.52
N ALA A 569 -19.75 -11.75 16.06
CA ALA A 569 -20.07 -10.58 16.88
C ALA A 569 -21.56 -10.55 17.26
N ALA A 570 -22.44 -11.07 16.39
CA ALA A 570 -23.87 -11.18 16.65
C ALA A 570 -24.24 -12.28 17.66
N GLY A 571 -23.43 -13.35 17.78
CA GLY A 571 -23.72 -14.48 18.65
C GLY A 571 -24.98 -15.26 18.24
N ASN A 572 -25.68 -15.83 19.23
CA ASN A 572 -26.90 -16.63 19.02
C ASN A 572 -28.20 -15.81 19.03
N GLU A 573 -28.12 -14.50 18.83
CA GLU A 573 -29.29 -13.61 18.84
C GLU A 573 -30.21 -13.92 17.63
N PRO A 574 -31.44 -14.45 17.84
CA PRO A 574 -32.28 -14.95 16.74
C PRO A 574 -32.62 -13.90 15.68
N ILE A 575 -32.81 -12.65 16.12
CA ILE A 575 -33.15 -11.51 15.27
C ILE A 575 -31.99 -11.20 14.30
N TRP A 576 -30.74 -11.28 14.77
CA TRP A 576 -29.56 -11.08 13.93
C TRP A 576 -29.42 -12.19 12.89
N LEU A 577 -29.55 -13.45 13.31
CA LEU A 577 -29.48 -14.61 12.42
C LEU A 577 -30.57 -14.57 11.34
N GLN A 578 -31.80 -14.21 11.70
CA GLN A 578 -32.90 -14.07 10.75
C GLN A 578 -32.64 -12.98 9.70
N SER A 579 -31.92 -11.93 10.09
CA SER A 579 -31.68 -10.75 9.25
C SER A 579 -30.50 -10.91 8.33
N MET A 580 -29.51 -11.67 8.77
CA MET A 580 -28.35 -12.08 7.98
C MET A 580 -28.66 -13.30 7.11
N LYS A 581 -29.91 -13.80 7.10
CA LYS A 581 -30.37 -14.91 6.24
C LYS A 581 -30.00 -14.70 4.77
N PRO A 582 -30.10 -13.50 4.16
CA PRO A 582 -29.61 -13.29 2.80
C PRO A 582 -28.13 -13.63 2.65
N ASP A 583 -27.27 -13.26 3.59
CA ASP A 583 -25.83 -13.50 3.49
C ASP A 583 -25.46 -14.98 3.63
N VAL A 584 -26.30 -15.75 4.33
CA VAL A 584 -26.25 -17.22 4.35
C VAL A 584 -26.70 -17.79 2.99
N VAL A 585 -27.84 -17.32 2.46
CA VAL A 585 -28.41 -17.80 1.19
C VAL A 585 -27.45 -17.56 0.02
N TYR A 586 -26.78 -16.40 -0.01
CA TYR A 586 -25.87 -16.04 -1.09
C TYR A 586 -24.42 -16.51 -0.87
N TRP A 587 -24.10 -17.16 0.26
CA TRP A 587 -22.71 -17.55 0.55
C TRP A 587 -22.14 -18.51 -0.50
N GLU A 588 -22.89 -19.56 -0.86
CA GLU A 588 -22.50 -20.51 -1.91
C GLU A 588 -22.35 -19.82 -3.28
N ALA A 589 -23.30 -18.96 -3.64
CA ALA A 589 -23.28 -18.24 -4.91
C ALA A 589 -22.07 -17.28 -5.01
N ASP A 590 -21.74 -16.58 -3.92
CA ASP A 590 -20.60 -15.67 -3.87
C ASP A 590 -19.25 -16.42 -3.85
N LEU A 591 -19.20 -17.64 -3.29
CA LEU A 591 -18.04 -18.54 -3.43
C LEU A 591 -17.85 -18.96 -4.88
N ALA A 592 -18.92 -19.37 -5.56
CA ALA A 592 -18.85 -19.73 -6.98
C ALA A 592 -18.36 -18.54 -7.83
N ARG A 593 -18.88 -17.32 -7.57
CA ARG A 593 -18.42 -16.09 -8.22
C ARG A 593 -16.95 -15.80 -7.93
N LEU A 594 -16.50 -15.96 -6.69
CA LEU A 594 -15.08 -15.78 -6.35
C LEU A 594 -14.22 -16.75 -7.16
N TRP A 595 -14.60 -18.02 -7.27
CA TRP A 595 -13.83 -19.01 -8.01
C TRP A 595 -13.79 -18.76 -9.53
N THR A 596 -14.67 -17.92 -10.07
CA THR A 596 -14.54 -17.48 -11.47
C THR A 596 -13.39 -16.49 -11.68
N VAL A 597 -13.12 -15.62 -10.72
CA VAL A 597 -12.08 -14.57 -10.81
C VAL A 597 -10.81 -14.91 -10.05
N ALA A 598 -10.90 -15.82 -9.09
CA ALA A 598 -9.81 -16.27 -8.23
C ALA A 598 -9.98 -17.78 -7.95
N PRO A 599 -9.76 -18.66 -8.94
CA PRO A 599 -10.03 -20.10 -8.82
C PRO A 599 -9.25 -20.80 -7.71
N GLY A 600 -8.11 -20.23 -7.31
CA GLY A 600 -7.31 -20.74 -6.21
C GLY A 600 -7.95 -20.50 -4.84
N ARG A 601 -8.87 -19.55 -4.67
CA ARG A 601 -9.37 -19.08 -3.36
C ARG A 601 -10.42 -20.00 -2.73
N THR A 602 -10.22 -21.31 -2.78
CA THR A 602 -11.14 -22.32 -2.22
C THR A 602 -11.20 -22.28 -0.70
N GLU A 603 -10.18 -21.71 -0.04
CA GLU A 603 -10.13 -21.66 1.41
C GLU A 603 -11.23 -20.81 2.06
N LEU A 604 -11.83 -19.88 1.32
CA LEU A 604 -12.97 -19.11 1.81
C LEU A 604 -14.26 -19.92 1.93
N ALA A 605 -14.29 -21.18 1.48
CA ALA A 605 -15.39 -22.11 1.75
C ALA A 605 -15.36 -22.66 3.18
N ILE A 606 -14.20 -22.70 3.84
CA ILE A 606 -14.06 -23.27 5.18
C ILE A 606 -14.95 -22.57 6.20
N PRO A 607 -14.99 -21.22 6.30
CA PRO A 607 -15.89 -20.57 7.24
C PRO A 607 -17.36 -20.90 7.00
N TYR A 608 -17.78 -21.08 5.74
CA TYR A 608 -19.16 -21.43 5.41
C TYR A 608 -19.52 -22.84 5.85
N VAL A 609 -18.70 -23.84 5.50
CA VAL A 609 -18.90 -25.22 5.92
C VAL A 609 -18.83 -25.35 7.45
N SER A 610 -17.89 -24.66 8.09
CA SER A 610 -17.78 -24.63 9.56
C SER A 610 -19.03 -24.04 10.21
N TRP A 611 -19.59 -22.98 9.62
CA TRP A 611 -20.83 -22.37 10.09
C TRP A 611 -22.02 -23.33 9.93
N LEU A 612 -22.15 -24.03 8.79
CA LEU A 612 -23.22 -25.02 8.58
C LEU A 612 -23.16 -26.15 9.61
N ILE A 613 -21.95 -26.63 9.95
CA ILE A 613 -21.74 -27.64 11.01
C ILE A 613 -22.18 -27.08 12.37
N ALA A 614 -21.78 -25.87 12.72
CA ALA A 614 -22.15 -25.24 13.98
C ALA A 614 -23.66 -25.05 14.13
N GLN A 615 -24.36 -24.75 13.03
CA GLN A 615 -25.82 -24.62 12.98
C GLN A 615 -26.57 -25.95 12.87
N ARG A 616 -25.86 -27.08 12.72
CA ARG A 616 -26.44 -28.40 12.45
C ARG A 616 -27.39 -28.39 11.25
N ASP A 617 -27.02 -27.68 10.18
CA ASP A 617 -27.85 -27.57 8.99
C ASP A 617 -27.98 -28.94 8.29
N PRO A 618 -29.19 -29.48 8.10
CA PRO A 618 -29.40 -30.79 7.47
C PRO A 618 -28.94 -30.83 5.99
N LYS A 619 -28.81 -29.68 5.33
CA LYS A 619 -28.33 -29.57 3.94
C LYS A 619 -26.81 -29.54 3.84
N MET A 620 -26.08 -29.52 4.96
CA MET A 620 -24.63 -29.44 4.96
C MET A 620 -23.95 -30.49 4.06
N PRO A 621 -24.31 -31.79 4.09
CA PRO A 621 -23.68 -32.79 3.24
C PRO A 621 -23.87 -32.53 1.73
N GLU A 622 -25.06 -32.06 1.34
CA GLU A 622 -25.41 -31.73 -0.05
C GLU A 622 -24.63 -30.51 -0.55
N ILE A 623 -24.57 -29.44 0.27
CA ILE A 623 -23.79 -28.23 -0.03
C ILE A 623 -22.30 -28.56 -0.11
N ALA A 624 -21.77 -29.33 0.83
CA ALA A 624 -20.37 -29.75 0.84
C ALA A 624 -19.99 -30.53 -0.43
N ALA A 625 -20.88 -31.41 -0.92
CA ALA A 625 -20.67 -32.13 -2.17
C ALA A 625 -20.61 -31.19 -3.39
N ARG A 626 -21.52 -30.20 -3.49
CA ARG A 626 -21.50 -29.22 -4.59
C ARG A 626 -20.26 -28.33 -4.58
N LEU A 627 -19.87 -27.85 -3.40
CA LEU A 627 -18.64 -27.07 -3.24
C LEU A 627 -17.41 -27.89 -3.68
N ALA A 628 -17.29 -29.14 -3.19
CA ALA A 628 -16.18 -30.02 -3.53
C ALA A 628 -16.13 -30.37 -5.03
N ALA A 629 -17.28 -30.49 -5.70
CA ALA A 629 -17.35 -30.75 -7.14
C ALA A 629 -16.76 -29.60 -7.99
N SER A 630 -16.75 -28.38 -7.45
CA SER A 630 -16.18 -27.20 -8.12
C SER A 630 -14.68 -27.00 -7.84
N MET A 631 -14.09 -27.84 -6.97
CA MET A 631 -12.69 -27.76 -6.58
C MET A 631 -11.83 -28.78 -7.36
N ARG A 632 -10.58 -28.40 -7.63
CA ARG A 632 -9.60 -29.26 -8.31
C ARG A 632 -9.21 -30.46 -7.44
N ASP A 633 -8.88 -31.56 -8.10
CA ASP A 633 -8.27 -32.70 -7.41
C ASP A 633 -6.90 -32.32 -6.85
N GLY A 634 -6.57 -32.82 -5.66
CA GLY A 634 -5.37 -32.43 -4.92
C GLY A 634 -5.47 -31.11 -4.15
N ASP A 635 -6.62 -30.42 -4.15
CA ASP A 635 -6.84 -29.27 -3.29
C ASP A 635 -7.09 -29.73 -1.83
N PRO A 636 -6.25 -29.37 -0.84
CA PRO A 636 -6.46 -29.72 0.57
C PRO A 636 -7.83 -29.34 1.10
N VAL A 637 -8.42 -28.25 0.61
CA VAL A 637 -9.75 -27.79 1.06
C VAL A 637 -10.83 -28.74 0.56
N LYS A 638 -10.70 -29.30 -0.64
CA LYS A 638 -11.64 -30.29 -1.18
C LYS A 638 -11.69 -31.53 -0.28
N ALA A 639 -10.53 -32.10 0.02
CA ALA A 639 -10.42 -33.25 0.91
C ALA A 639 -10.99 -32.96 2.31
N TRP A 640 -10.74 -31.75 2.84
CA TRP A 640 -11.30 -31.34 4.14
C TRP A 640 -12.82 -31.19 4.11
N VAL A 641 -13.39 -30.55 3.08
CA VAL A 641 -14.85 -30.39 2.93
C VAL A 641 -15.52 -31.76 2.79
N LEU A 642 -14.95 -32.67 2.00
CA LEU A 642 -15.46 -34.03 1.86
C LEU A 642 -15.33 -34.84 3.17
N SER A 643 -14.28 -34.59 3.97
CA SER A 643 -14.16 -35.19 5.31
C SER A 643 -15.30 -34.73 6.23
N ARG A 644 -15.62 -33.43 6.23
CA ARG A 644 -16.76 -32.90 7.01
C ARG A 644 -18.10 -33.45 6.55
N LYS A 645 -18.27 -33.65 5.23
CA LYS A 645 -19.44 -34.34 4.68
C LYS A 645 -19.58 -35.76 5.26
N ALA A 646 -18.52 -36.57 5.16
CA ALA A 646 -18.52 -37.95 5.65
C ALA A 646 -18.76 -38.03 7.18
N GLU A 647 -18.24 -37.07 7.95
CA GLU A 647 -18.51 -36.94 9.39
C GLU A 647 -20.00 -36.79 9.68
N ALA A 648 -20.70 -35.93 8.93
CA ALA A 648 -22.14 -35.73 9.12
C ALA A 648 -23.00 -36.88 8.58
N GLU A 649 -22.48 -37.65 7.62
CA GLU A 649 -23.12 -38.87 7.13
C GLU A 649 -22.87 -40.09 8.05
N GLY A 650 -22.01 -39.95 9.06
CA GLY A 650 -21.65 -41.02 9.99
C GLY A 650 -20.63 -42.02 9.45
N ASP A 651 -20.00 -41.75 8.29
CA ASP A 651 -18.98 -42.60 7.69
C ASP A 651 -17.59 -42.26 8.24
N ALA A 652 -17.27 -42.82 9.39
CA ALA A 652 -16.01 -42.59 10.09
C ALA A 652 -14.78 -43.02 9.27
N ALA A 653 -14.86 -44.10 8.50
CA ALA A 653 -13.72 -44.62 7.73
C ALA A 653 -13.35 -43.67 6.58
N THR A 654 -14.35 -43.22 5.81
CA THR A 654 -14.15 -42.25 4.72
C THR A 654 -13.73 -40.89 5.27
N GLN A 655 -14.36 -40.43 6.36
CA GLN A 655 -14.01 -39.19 7.06
C GLN A 655 -12.51 -39.15 7.42
N GLN A 656 -12.00 -40.22 8.02
CA GLN A 656 -10.59 -40.32 8.43
C GLN A 656 -9.63 -40.39 7.25
N LYS A 657 -9.97 -41.15 6.20
CA LYS A 657 -9.17 -41.24 4.98
C LYS A 657 -9.00 -39.84 4.34
N LEU A 658 -10.11 -39.13 4.16
CA LEU A 658 -10.12 -37.79 3.56
C LEU A 658 -9.45 -36.74 4.46
N LEU A 659 -9.56 -36.86 5.78
CA LEU A 659 -8.85 -35.97 6.69
C LEU A 659 -7.34 -36.16 6.60
N ARG A 660 -6.86 -37.41 6.52
CA ARG A 660 -5.42 -37.70 6.30
C ARG A 660 -4.94 -37.16 4.96
N GLU A 661 -5.73 -37.33 3.91
CA GLU A 661 -5.42 -36.75 2.60
C GLU A 661 -5.33 -35.22 2.66
N ALA A 662 -6.29 -34.56 3.32
CA ALA A 662 -6.27 -33.11 3.50
C ALA A 662 -5.01 -32.64 4.27
N LEU A 663 -4.63 -33.37 5.33
CA LEU A 663 -3.42 -33.10 6.12
C LEU A 663 -2.15 -33.26 5.28
N ALA A 664 -2.03 -34.35 4.52
CA ALA A 664 -0.90 -34.58 3.61
C ALA A 664 -0.81 -33.52 2.50
N GLN A 665 -1.96 -32.99 2.05
CA GLN A 665 -2.04 -31.89 1.08
C GLN A 665 -1.84 -30.50 1.71
N GLY A 666 -1.65 -30.41 3.04
CA GLY A 666 -1.31 -29.17 3.73
C GLY A 666 -2.50 -28.33 4.20
N ILE A 667 -3.68 -28.91 4.47
CA ILE A 667 -4.83 -28.19 5.04
C ILE A 667 -4.49 -27.49 6.37
N ALA A 668 -3.50 -27.99 7.11
CA ALA A 668 -3.00 -27.38 8.35
C ALA A 668 -2.43 -25.96 8.15
N ASN A 669 -2.01 -25.62 6.92
CA ASN A 669 -1.60 -24.25 6.56
C ASN A 669 -2.78 -23.27 6.38
N ILE A 670 -3.99 -23.80 6.31
CA ILE A 670 -5.19 -23.08 5.88
C ILE A 670 -6.23 -23.03 7.00
N VAL A 671 -6.41 -24.11 7.76
CA VAL A 671 -7.46 -24.24 8.78
C VAL A 671 -6.84 -24.58 10.13
N PRO A 672 -7.34 -23.98 11.23
CA PRO A 672 -7.02 -24.47 12.56
C PRO A 672 -7.66 -25.84 12.79
N ILE A 673 -6.83 -26.88 12.90
CA ILE A 673 -7.25 -28.22 13.27
C ILE A 673 -6.61 -28.54 14.62
N SER A 674 -7.44 -28.79 15.63
CA SER A 674 -6.93 -29.09 16.97
C SER A 674 -6.19 -30.44 17.00
N ARG A 675 -5.09 -30.51 17.75
CA ARG A 675 -4.31 -31.74 17.98
C ARG A 675 -5.19 -32.91 18.43
N ALA A 676 -6.12 -32.66 19.36
CA ALA A 676 -7.06 -33.67 19.85
C ALA A 676 -8.01 -34.19 18.75
N SER A 677 -8.34 -33.40 17.73
CA SER A 677 -9.15 -33.85 16.59
C SER A 677 -8.35 -34.77 15.67
N VAL A 678 -7.06 -34.51 15.50
CA VAL A 678 -6.16 -35.33 14.66
C VAL A 678 -5.73 -36.59 15.38
N GLU A 679 -5.36 -36.51 16.66
CA GLU A 679 -5.02 -37.68 17.47
C GLU A 679 -6.21 -38.63 17.61
N ARG A 680 -7.44 -38.13 17.78
CA ARG A 680 -8.64 -38.98 17.75
C ARG A 680 -8.85 -39.65 16.40
N ALA A 681 -8.60 -38.95 15.29
CA ALA A 681 -8.71 -39.52 13.95
C ALA A 681 -7.62 -40.58 13.65
N ILE A 682 -6.41 -40.40 14.20
CA ILE A 682 -5.28 -41.35 14.05
C ILE A 682 -5.46 -42.56 14.98
N GLN A 683 -5.82 -42.36 16.25
CA GLN A 683 -5.99 -43.44 17.23
C GLN A 683 -7.17 -44.36 16.90
N ALA A 684 -8.25 -43.81 16.31
CA ALA A 684 -9.38 -44.61 15.85
C ALA A 684 -9.06 -45.47 14.61
N ALA A 685 -7.93 -45.23 13.92
CA ALA A 685 -7.46 -46.02 12.78
C ALA A 685 -6.42 -47.09 13.18
N SER A 686 -5.96 -47.06 14.43
CA SER A 686 -5.00 -48.03 15.01
C SER A 686 -5.71 -49.16 15.76
N ARG A 687 -7.04 -49.11 15.80
CA ARG A 687 -7.97 -50.13 16.29
C ARG A 687 -8.81 -50.58 15.11
#